data_AF-A0A1H0QR86-F1
#
_entry.id   AF-A0A1H0QR86-F1
#
_cell.length_a   1.000
_cell.length_b   1.000
_cell.length_c   1.000
_cell.angle_alpha   90.00
_cell.angle_beta   90.00
_cell.angle_gamma   90.00
#
_symmetry.space_group_name_H-M   'P 1'
#
loop_
_entity.id
_entity.type
_entity.pdbx_description
1 polymer ?
#
loop_
_entity_poly.entity_id
_entity_poly.type
_entity_poly.pdbx_seq_one_letter_code
_entity_poly.pdbx_strand_id
1 'polypeptide(L)'
;MARTAGTARPTGSAAGGQARRALAVFVLVLGTVLATTTADGSREPASAEPGGTGTGGGERTVGWETYRELDELGASRRGGNSRQFSSFARSGSNDDGFNGTYSCLRTTPGGCVVAEDTGAGEVTSVWFTRDPWGDVTATGDIRVELDGRTVLDAPLADVVAGELGAPFVWPLVGDARDTSGGVVIKVPMPYRESMRITVDENPYFYHVSYRSFADADGVTTFDPHDPARDVVRRLRRFGVADPKPDAPTVAQRRSRFSLRPGESAALEPIQGPAMIGELRLKLPGVTAAPRVIDDGRAFGAGGSSSFDARIAPDNEGVRITRRYDANVGGQVARLLVDGEAVGTWRSGAARPGEWGRERIRVPASLTRGRSRVRVTNEFLAAEVDVNEFRYEVHSRVDGDWVRTDVLDLGPAHPGEESAHDYRIDDQVFERRKLVADLPHERGTVERSDSVLRDTRLRITFDGRTTVDAPVGEFFGSGLGEYDVRRLLSSIDAGDGWYTSWWPMPFGERAEVELVNEGSVPVRRAVLEVSAVPSDGVGPGSGSDYFHATHRQGLTEPGEDWKFLSTSGSGTFYGVTHTMRGRIPPGVPRSAEQPRSLASPRANQRNYLEGDERFYVDGSASPAWYGTGTEDFYESGWYFRGGTTFAMPLAGNPAYEYAGDGCRYDCTGAYRLLLSDAVPFDSELVAGIEHGPANNEPAHYSSTAYWYGSPLPRMRSTDRVDLGEPFSRAAHDYHAVGESRRELTATFEGGRDAGPYRHTTTSTTGEIGFRVSVDPNNSGVRLRRLSDQAASHQAVRVRVNGREVGIWSQPLGNRSHRWLEDGFDIPAEFTRGRSSLRVRLSPVEGAPPWSAVRYTAFSYTGGR
;
A
#
# COMPACT_ATOMS: atom_id res chain seq x y z
N MET A 1 48.31 2.62 -37.41
CA MET A 1 47.99 4.00 -37.83
C MET A 1 47.69 4.76 -36.54
N ALA A 2 48.66 5.44 -35.90
CA ALA A 2 49.18 6.78 -36.23
C ALA A 2 48.07 7.86 -36.12
N ARG A 3 48.17 8.92 -35.28
CA ARG A 3 49.35 9.66 -34.79
C ARG A 3 49.22 10.28 -33.39
N THR A 4 50.38 10.56 -32.78
CA THR A 4 50.67 11.69 -31.86
C THR A 4 51.65 12.65 -32.58
N ALA A 5 52.05 13.85 -32.13
CA ALA A 5 51.82 14.66 -30.91
C ALA A 5 51.70 16.17 -31.34
N GLY A 6 51.83 17.24 -30.52
CA GLY A 6 52.17 17.39 -29.11
C GLY A 6 52.28 18.88 -28.69
N THR A 7 52.29 19.11 -27.36
CA THR A 7 53.18 20.02 -26.59
C THR A 7 53.61 21.40 -27.11
N ALA A 8 53.27 22.48 -26.36
CA ALA A 8 54.21 23.40 -25.69
C ALA A 8 53.50 24.50 -24.86
N ARG A 9 54.08 24.88 -23.70
CA ARG A 9 53.83 26.16 -22.98
C ARG A 9 54.88 27.21 -23.43
N PRO A 10 54.70 28.51 -23.12
CA PRO A 10 55.45 29.04 -21.97
C PRO A 10 54.70 30.08 -21.09
N THR A 11 55.42 30.51 -20.06
CA THR A 11 55.11 31.37 -18.90
C THR A 11 54.94 32.88 -19.17
N GLY A 12 54.28 33.61 -18.26
CA GLY A 12 54.63 35.02 -17.98
C GLY A 12 53.46 35.92 -17.53
N SER A 13 53.60 36.63 -16.40
CA SER A 13 52.58 37.50 -15.78
C SER A 13 52.65 38.97 -16.22
N ALA A 14 51.52 39.70 -16.17
CA ALA A 14 51.40 40.92 -15.32
C ALA A 14 49.98 41.56 -15.30
N ALA A 15 49.47 41.75 -14.08
CA ALA A 15 48.64 42.84 -13.53
C ALA A 15 47.63 43.68 -14.38
N GLY A 16 46.43 43.87 -13.80
CA GLY A 16 45.72 45.18 -13.80
C GLY A 16 44.20 45.14 -14.01
N GLY A 17 43.41 45.51 -12.97
CA GLY A 17 41.97 45.81 -13.12
C GLY A 17 41.10 45.42 -11.93
N GLN A 18 40.72 46.40 -11.09
CA GLN A 18 39.80 46.19 -9.96
C GLN A 18 38.33 46.44 -10.34
N ALA A 19 37.40 45.69 -9.75
CA ALA A 19 36.05 46.18 -9.43
C ALA A 19 35.53 45.51 -8.15
N ARG A 20 35.19 46.33 -7.13
CA ARG A 20 34.52 45.93 -5.88
C ARG A 20 33.24 46.76 -5.74
N ARG A 21 32.12 46.13 -5.34
CA ARG A 21 30.94 46.65 -4.60
C ARG A 21 29.79 45.66 -4.74
N ALA A 22 28.88 45.47 -3.79
CA ALA A 22 28.80 45.96 -2.41
C ALA A 22 27.99 44.97 -1.55
N LEU A 23 28.23 44.96 -0.24
CA LEU A 23 27.43 44.22 0.74
C LEU A 23 26.34 45.15 1.29
N ALA A 24 25.09 44.70 1.38
CA ALA A 24 24.00 45.45 2.02
C ALA A 24 23.81 44.99 3.47
N VAL A 25 23.72 45.95 4.39
CA VAL A 25 23.47 45.73 5.83
C VAL A 25 22.03 46.12 6.12
N PHE A 26 21.33 45.32 6.94
CA PHE A 26 20.11 45.76 7.62
C PHE A 26 20.31 45.69 9.14
N VAL A 27 19.85 46.74 9.82
CA VAL A 27 20.09 46.97 11.25
C VAL A 27 18.93 46.43 12.07
N LEU A 28 19.23 45.64 13.12
CA LEU A 28 18.28 45.21 14.13
C LEU A 28 18.29 46.20 15.31
N VAL A 29 17.13 46.66 15.76
CA VAL A 29 16.99 47.53 16.94
C VAL A 29 16.64 46.68 18.16
N LEU A 30 17.46 46.74 19.22
CA LEU A 30 17.14 46.15 20.51
C LEU A 30 16.13 47.02 21.28
N GLY A 31 15.14 46.37 21.91
CA GLY A 31 14.34 46.95 22.98
C GLY A 31 14.41 46.07 24.22
N THR A 32 15.00 46.56 25.31
CA THR A 32 15.10 45.86 26.59
C THR A 32 14.04 46.37 27.58
N VAL A 33 13.30 45.45 28.20
CA VAL A 33 12.53 45.72 29.42
C VAL A 33 12.74 44.57 30.39
N LEU A 34 13.15 44.89 31.63
CA LEU A 34 13.24 43.92 32.72
C LEU A 34 11.85 43.65 33.31
N ALA A 35 11.59 42.40 33.69
CA ALA A 35 10.57 42.06 34.69
C ALA A 35 11.12 41.00 35.64
N THR A 36 10.86 41.19 36.93
CA THR A 36 11.42 40.40 38.04
C THR A 36 10.65 39.12 38.32
N THR A 37 11.34 38.12 38.85
CA THR A 37 10.75 36.88 39.36
C THR A 37 9.88 37.12 40.60
N THR A 38 8.64 36.65 40.56
CA THR A 38 7.92 36.19 41.76
C THR A 38 7.27 34.86 41.42
N ALA A 39 7.51 33.85 42.23
CA ALA A 39 6.82 32.58 42.14
C ALA A 39 5.56 32.65 42.99
N ASP A 40 4.41 32.26 42.43
CA ASP A 40 3.35 31.66 43.24
C ASP A 40 2.55 30.65 42.41
N GLY A 41 1.99 29.66 43.08
CA GLY A 41 1.52 28.43 42.43
C GLY A 41 0.04 28.43 42.06
N SER A 42 -0.28 28.08 40.81
CA SER A 42 -1.56 27.45 40.47
C SER A 42 -1.37 26.46 39.32
N ARG A 43 -1.89 25.24 39.48
CA ARG A 43 -2.00 24.26 38.39
C ARG A 43 -3.21 24.65 37.55
N GLU A 44 -2.98 25.16 36.34
CA GLU A 44 -4.00 25.12 35.30
C GLU A 44 -3.90 23.77 34.56
N PRO A 45 -5.03 23.12 34.24
CA PRO A 45 -5.03 21.93 33.39
C PRO A 45 -4.67 22.33 31.96
N ALA A 46 -3.90 21.50 31.26
CA ALA A 46 -3.64 21.69 29.85
C ALA A 46 -4.98 21.76 29.08
N SER A 47 -5.20 22.87 28.39
CA SER A 47 -6.36 23.04 27.52
C SER A 47 -6.29 22.03 26.39
N ALA A 48 -7.19 21.04 26.40
CA ALA A 48 -7.41 20.20 25.24
C ALA A 48 -7.80 21.10 24.06
N GLU A 49 -7.13 20.92 22.91
CA GLU A 49 -7.63 21.47 21.66
C GLU A 49 -9.05 20.92 21.43
N PRO A 50 -9.98 21.72 20.88
CA PRO A 50 -11.35 21.27 20.69
C PRO A 50 -11.36 20.16 19.63
N GLY A 51 -11.42 18.91 20.09
CA GLY A 51 -11.64 17.76 19.24
C GLY A 51 -12.91 18.00 18.44
N GLY A 52 -12.79 17.99 17.11
CA GLY A 52 -13.92 18.12 16.21
C GLY A 52 -14.90 16.99 16.48
N THR A 53 -16.03 17.30 17.11
CA THR A 53 -17.10 16.33 17.30
C THR A 53 -17.73 16.03 15.95
N GLY A 54 -17.25 14.98 15.28
CA GLY A 54 -17.89 14.42 14.10
C GLY A 54 -19.31 13.98 14.46
N THR A 55 -20.29 14.81 14.14
CA THR A 55 -21.70 14.48 14.32
C THR A 55 -22.08 13.37 13.35
N GLY A 56 -22.51 12.23 13.86
CA GLY A 56 -22.71 11.02 13.05
C GLY A 56 -23.73 11.16 11.91
N GLY A 57 -23.55 10.33 10.88
CA GLY A 57 -24.45 10.21 9.74
C GLY A 57 -23.80 10.42 8.37
N GLY A 58 -22.70 9.70 8.06
CA GLY A 58 -22.09 9.68 6.73
C GLY A 58 -21.70 8.26 6.29
N GLU A 59 -22.30 7.74 5.22
CA GLU A 59 -22.04 6.38 4.70
C GLU A 59 -20.66 6.23 3.99
N ARG A 60 -19.75 7.21 4.08
CA ARG A 60 -18.59 7.31 3.17
C ARG A 60 -17.39 8.04 3.80
N THR A 61 -16.36 7.30 4.22
CA THR A 61 -15.04 7.84 4.58
C THR A 61 -14.29 8.33 3.32
N VAL A 62 -13.80 9.57 3.35
CA VAL A 62 -13.14 10.28 2.24
C VAL A 62 -12.00 11.16 2.78
N GLY A 63 -10.96 11.36 1.99
CA GLY A 63 -9.82 12.22 2.29
C GLY A 63 -9.02 11.69 3.49
N TRP A 64 -8.57 12.62 4.33
CA TRP A 64 -7.78 12.33 5.53
C TRP A 64 -8.50 11.45 6.56
N GLU A 65 -9.84 11.42 6.56
CA GLU A 65 -10.59 10.56 7.49
C GLU A 65 -10.28 9.08 7.27
N THR A 66 -9.87 8.68 6.07
CA THR A 66 -9.37 7.32 5.77
C THR A 66 -8.21 6.87 6.68
N TYR A 67 -7.43 7.82 7.20
CA TYR A 67 -6.34 7.56 8.13
C TYR A 67 -6.66 7.92 9.59
N ARG A 68 -7.82 8.53 9.85
CA ARG A 68 -8.28 8.91 11.20
C ARG A 68 -9.25 7.87 11.76
N GLU A 69 -10.17 7.37 10.93
CA GLU A 69 -11.22 6.39 11.23
C GLU A 69 -10.77 4.94 10.92
N LEU A 70 -9.55 4.56 11.34
CA LEU A 70 -8.98 3.22 11.07
C LEU A 70 -9.61 2.08 11.91
N ASP A 71 -10.52 2.41 12.81
CA ASP A 71 -11.46 1.54 13.50
C ASP A 71 -12.67 1.17 12.62
N GLU A 72 -13.11 2.06 11.74
CA GLU A 72 -14.28 1.87 10.86
C GLU A 72 -13.96 1.09 9.56
N LEU A 73 -12.82 0.40 9.47
CA LEU A 73 -12.46 -0.39 8.27
C LEU A 73 -13.46 -1.52 7.94
N GLY A 74 -14.20 -2.01 8.95
CA GLY A 74 -15.28 -2.97 8.76
C GLY A 74 -16.59 -2.36 8.25
N ALA A 75 -16.75 -1.03 8.28
CA ALA A 75 -17.94 -0.36 7.80
C ALA A 75 -18.11 -0.53 6.28
N SER A 76 -19.37 -0.61 5.85
CA SER A 76 -19.71 -0.81 4.44
C SER A 76 -19.36 0.42 3.61
N ARG A 77 -18.31 0.34 2.76
CA ARG A 77 -17.89 1.41 1.83
C ARG A 77 -18.85 1.56 0.62
N ARG A 78 -20.10 1.91 0.88
CA ARG A 78 -21.16 1.99 -0.12
C ARG A 78 -20.96 3.14 -1.11
N GLY A 79 -21.43 2.93 -2.34
CA GLY A 79 -21.51 3.98 -3.35
C GLY A 79 -20.16 4.53 -3.84
N GLY A 80 -19.07 3.78 -3.66
CA GLY A 80 -17.75 4.08 -4.19
C GLY A 80 -17.15 2.89 -4.93
N ASN A 81 -16.41 3.14 -6.00
CA ASN A 81 -15.75 2.12 -6.82
C ASN A 81 -14.25 2.34 -6.87
N SER A 82 -13.45 1.36 -6.47
CA SER A 82 -12.01 1.41 -6.71
C SER A 82 -11.71 1.10 -8.18
N ARG A 83 -10.87 1.93 -8.81
CA ARG A 83 -10.48 1.87 -10.23
C ARG A 83 -9.00 2.24 -10.37
N GLN A 84 -8.38 1.82 -11.46
CA GLN A 84 -6.97 2.09 -11.76
C GLN A 84 -6.80 2.59 -13.19
N PHE A 85 -6.01 3.65 -13.38
CA PHE A 85 -5.31 3.90 -14.64
C PHE A 85 -3.90 3.36 -14.53
N SER A 86 -3.39 2.76 -15.59
CA SER A 86 -2.01 2.31 -15.64
C SER A 86 -1.45 2.37 -17.06
N SER A 87 -0.15 2.12 -17.19
CA SER A 87 0.52 1.95 -18.48
C SER A 87 0.33 0.57 -19.11
N PHE A 88 -0.55 -0.29 -18.57
CA PHE A 88 -0.77 -1.67 -19.05
C PHE A 88 -0.94 -1.75 -20.56
N ALA A 89 -0.42 -2.84 -21.12
CA ALA A 89 -0.50 -3.09 -22.52
C ALA A 89 -1.90 -3.53 -22.92
N ARG A 90 -2.59 -2.62 -23.61
CA ARG A 90 -3.94 -2.84 -24.16
C ARG A 90 -4.00 -4.03 -25.12
N SER A 91 -2.86 -4.56 -25.57
CA SER A 91 -2.73 -5.77 -26.39
C SER A 91 -2.62 -7.09 -25.60
N GLY A 92 -2.57 -7.06 -24.26
CA GLY A 92 -2.37 -8.27 -23.44
C GLY A 92 -0.96 -8.87 -23.62
N SER A 93 0.06 -8.02 -23.74
CA SER A 93 1.47 -8.41 -23.94
C SER A 93 2.35 -7.63 -22.99
N ASN A 94 3.51 -8.14 -22.59
CA ASN A 94 4.40 -7.46 -21.62
C ASN A 94 5.09 -6.16 -22.14
N ASP A 95 4.32 -5.13 -22.52
CA ASP A 95 4.74 -3.80 -23.01
C ASP A 95 4.12 -2.67 -22.17
N ASP A 96 4.03 -2.91 -20.87
CA ASP A 96 3.26 -2.18 -19.86
C ASP A 96 3.94 -0.87 -19.41
N GLY A 97 4.88 -0.43 -20.24
CA GLY A 97 5.73 0.73 -20.04
C GLY A 97 7.02 0.67 -20.87
N PHE A 98 7.52 -0.51 -21.23
CA PHE A 98 8.84 -0.68 -21.89
C PHE A 98 9.07 0.20 -23.13
N ASN A 99 8.09 0.33 -24.02
CA ASN A 99 8.17 1.22 -25.19
C ASN A 99 7.50 2.60 -24.99
N GLY A 100 6.88 2.85 -23.83
CA GLY A 100 6.05 4.05 -23.60
C GLY A 100 4.75 4.08 -24.40
N THR A 101 4.41 3.01 -25.15
CA THR A 101 3.32 2.99 -26.15
C THR A 101 1.93 3.21 -25.55
N TYR A 102 1.77 2.82 -24.28
CA TYR A 102 0.50 2.77 -23.57
C TYR A 102 0.43 3.72 -22.36
N SER A 103 1.53 4.45 -22.14
CA SER A 103 1.84 5.21 -20.93
C SER A 103 1.23 6.62 -20.87
N CYS A 104 0.55 7.05 -21.93
CA CYS A 104 -0.29 8.25 -21.94
C CYS A 104 -1.70 7.85 -22.38
N LEU A 105 -2.73 8.35 -21.67
CA LEU A 105 -4.10 8.35 -22.19
C LEU A 105 -4.20 9.17 -23.47
N ARG A 106 -3.54 10.35 -23.46
CA ARG A 106 -3.34 11.24 -24.61
C ARG A 106 -2.20 12.22 -24.33
N THR A 107 -1.58 12.72 -25.40
CA THR A 107 -0.60 13.82 -25.31
C THR A 107 -1.27 15.15 -25.60
N THR A 108 -0.88 16.20 -24.89
CA THR A 108 -1.37 17.57 -25.04
C THR A 108 -0.18 18.55 -25.13
N PRO A 109 -0.39 19.83 -25.47
CA PRO A 109 0.66 20.84 -25.37
C PRO A 109 1.21 21.05 -23.94
N GLY A 110 0.48 20.59 -22.91
CA GLY A 110 0.91 20.61 -21.50
C GLY A 110 1.39 19.26 -20.96
N GLY A 111 1.74 18.31 -21.84
CA GLY A 111 2.34 17.03 -21.46
C GLY A 111 1.47 15.78 -21.73
N CYS A 112 1.96 14.66 -21.20
CA CYS A 112 1.33 13.34 -21.18
C CYS A 112 0.25 13.26 -20.09
N VAL A 113 -1.01 13.11 -20.49
CA VAL A 113 -2.13 12.91 -19.56
C VAL A 113 -2.18 11.44 -19.17
N VAL A 114 -2.12 11.15 -17.87
CA VAL A 114 -2.04 9.78 -17.31
C VAL A 114 -3.32 9.34 -16.61
N ALA A 115 -4.14 10.27 -16.11
CA ALA A 115 -5.46 9.99 -15.57
C ALA A 115 -6.45 11.12 -15.89
N GLU A 116 -7.70 10.78 -16.22
CA GLU A 116 -8.83 11.72 -16.30
C GLU A 116 -10.11 11.03 -15.84
N ASP A 117 -10.91 11.69 -15.00
CA ASP A 117 -12.23 11.20 -14.56
C ASP A 117 -13.25 12.36 -14.49
N THR A 118 -14.54 12.03 -14.58
CA THR A 118 -15.65 13.00 -14.45
C THR A 118 -16.72 12.52 -13.49
N GLY A 119 -17.24 13.43 -12.69
CA GLY A 119 -18.05 13.13 -11.50
C GLY A 119 -17.24 13.29 -10.21
N ALA A 120 -17.81 12.84 -9.11
CA ALA A 120 -17.15 12.87 -7.81
C ALA A 120 -16.24 11.65 -7.62
N GLY A 121 -15.11 11.86 -6.96
CA GLY A 121 -14.13 10.81 -6.73
C GLY A 121 -12.99 11.23 -5.80
N GLU A 122 -11.94 10.42 -5.79
CA GLU A 122 -10.75 10.62 -4.98
C GLU A 122 -9.56 9.91 -5.61
N VAL A 123 -8.45 10.62 -5.81
CA VAL A 123 -7.16 9.96 -6.11
C VAL A 123 -6.66 9.33 -4.82
N THR A 124 -6.39 8.02 -4.84
CA THR A 124 -6.10 7.23 -3.63
C THR A 124 -4.65 6.78 -3.53
N SER A 125 -4.03 6.51 -4.67
CA SER A 125 -2.59 6.19 -4.79
C SER A 125 -2.08 6.60 -6.16
N VAL A 126 -0.85 7.13 -6.22
CA VAL A 126 -0.11 7.33 -7.47
C VAL A 126 1.26 6.67 -7.31
N TRP A 127 1.65 5.89 -8.32
CA TRP A 127 2.97 5.24 -8.39
C TRP A 127 3.59 5.41 -9.78
N PHE A 128 4.92 5.51 -9.85
CA PHE A 128 5.70 5.51 -11.08
C PHE A 128 7.01 4.72 -10.92
N THR A 129 7.58 4.24 -12.02
CA THR A 129 9.02 3.94 -12.11
C THR A 129 9.58 4.29 -13.48
N ARG A 130 10.90 4.54 -13.56
CA ARG A 130 11.59 4.98 -14.77
C ARG A 130 13.04 4.50 -14.78
N ASP A 131 13.65 4.39 -15.96
CA ASP A 131 15.10 4.20 -16.08
C ASP A 131 15.86 5.51 -15.77
N PRO A 132 16.97 5.47 -15.01
CA PRO A 132 17.54 4.29 -14.34
C PRO A 132 16.97 4.04 -12.93
N TRP A 133 16.61 2.78 -12.63
CA TRP A 133 16.34 2.27 -11.27
C TRP A 133 15.26 3.02 -10.45
N GLY A 134 14.31 3.69 -11.09
CA GLY A 134 13.27 4.49 -10.44
C GLY A 134 13.54 6.00 -10.39
N ASP A 135 14.56 6.50 -11.11
CA ASP A 135 14.81 7.94 -11.24
C ASP A 135 13.76 8.60 -12.15
N VAL A 136 12.75 9.20 -11.53
CA VAL A 136 11.64 9.89 -12.20
C VAL A 136 11.95 11.33 -12.65
N THR A 137 13.20 11.82 -12.49
CA THR A 137 13.56 13.20 -12.88
C THR A 137 13.21 13.51 -14.35
N ALA A 138 13.39 12.51 -15.23
CA ALA A 138 13.08 12.64 -16.66
C ALA A 138 11.59 12.45 -17.02
N THR A 139 10.69 12.29 -16.03
CA THR A 139 9.23 12.41 -16.21
C THR A 139 8.76 13.88 -16.14
N GLY A 140 9.55 14.77 -15.53
CA GLY A 140 9.26 16.20 -15.42
C GLY A 140 8.32 16.56 -14.28
N ASP A 141 7.58 17.65 -14.43
CA ASP A 141 6.61 18.09 -13.44
C ASP A 141 5.37 17.19 -13.46
N ILE A 142 4.81 16.93 -12.27
CA ILE A 142 3.46 16.36 -12.11
C ILE A 142 2.47 17.47 -11.79
N ARG A 143 1.38 17.50 -12.57
CA ARG A 143 0.27 18.44 -12.42
C ARG A 143 -1.03 17.72 -12.15
N VAL A 144 -1.63 18.00 -11.01
CA VAL A 144 -2.95 17.46 -10.59
C VAL A 144 -3.96 18.61 -10.63
N GLU A 145 -4.94 18.50 -11.51
CA GLU A 145 -6.06 19.43 -11.65
C GLU A 145 -7.34 18.76 -11.14
N LEU A 146 -7.97 19.34 -10.11
CA LEU A 146 -9.23 18.86 -9.52
C LEU A 146 -10.27 19.98 -9.56
N ASP A 147 -11.47 19.68 -10.06
CA ASP A 147 -12.59 20.63 -10.13
C ASP A 147 -12.19 21.98 -10.77
N GLY A 148 -11.40 21.91 -11.85
CA GLY A 148 -10.87 23.07 -12.57
C GLY A 148 -9.77 23.87 -11.86
N ARG A 149 -9.18 23.32 -10.78
CA ARG A 149 -8.12 23.97 -9.99
C ARG A 149 -6.87 23.08 -9.93
N THR A 150 -5.70 23.65 -10.20
CA THR A 150 -4.42 22.98 -9.94
C THR A 150 -4.19 22.88 -8.42
N VAL A 151 -4.02 21.66 -7.91
CA VAL A 151 -3.74 21.40 -6.48
C VAL A 151 -2.32 20.87 -6.22
N LEU A 152 -1.64 20.41 -7.26
CA LEU A 152 -0.22 20.05 -7.25
C LEU A 152 0.37 20.43 -8.61
N ASP A 153 1.54 21.08 -8.60
CA ASP A 153 2.30 21.48 -9.78
C ASP A 153 3.78 21.66 -9.36
N ALA A 154 4.57 20.61 -9.55
CA ALA A 154 5.97 20.55 -9.10
C ALA A 154 6.74 19.40 -9.79
N PRO A 155 8.10 19.44 -9.81
CA PRO A 155 8.91 18.32 -10.26
C PRO A 155 8.55 17.04 -9.52
N LEU A 156 8.20 15.96 -10.24
CA LEU A 156 7.75 14.71 -9.60
C LEU A 156 8.79 14.16 -8.61
N ALA A 157 10.09 14.33 -8.92
CA ALA A 157 11.20 13.96 -8.04
C ALA A 157 11.17 14.70 -6.67
N ASP A 158 10.86 15.99 -6.67
CA ASP A 158 10.80 16.82 -5.45
C ASP A 158 9.57 16.46 -4.60
N VAL A 159 8.44 16.15 -5.27
CA VAL A 159 7.22 15.67 -4.60
C VAL A 159 7.49 14.37 -3.85
N VAL A 160 8.14 13.39 -4.49
CA VAL A 160 8.32 12.05 -3.92
C VAL A 160 9.48 11.97 -2.92
N ALA A 161 10.49 12.85 -3.04
CA ALA A 161 11.51 13.06 -2.02
C ALA A 161 10.97 13.79 -0.76
N GLY A 162 9.82 14.45 -0.87
CA GLY A 162 9.16 15.15 0.23
C GLY A 162 9.61 16.59 0.46
N GLU A 163 10.26 17.20 -0.54
CA GLU A 163 10.84 18.56 -0.47
C GLU A 163 9.77 19.66 -0.40
N LEU A 164 8.54 19.37 -0.84
CA LEU A 164 7.38 20.27 -0.76
C LEU A 164 6.91 20.50 0.68
N GLY A 165 7.28 19.63 1.63
CA GLY A 165 6.76 19.66 2.98
C GLY A 165 5.34 19.10 3.08
N ALA A 166 4.82 19.04 4.32
CA ALA A 166 3.59 18.34 4.62
C ALA A 166 2.36 19.00 3.92
N PRO A 167 1.47 18.21 3.27
CA PRO A 167 1.29 16.77 3.45
C PRO A 167 2.20 15.86 2.60
N PHE A 168 2.94 16.40 1.62
CA PHE A 168 3.88 15.67 0.78
C PHE A 168 5.21 15.41 1.51
N VAL A 169 5.18 14.58 2.55
CA VAL A 169 6.37 14.12 3.31
C VAL A 169 6.28 12.64 3.64
N TRP A 170 7.43 12.00 3.82
CA TRP A 170 7.49 10.60 4.27
C TRP A 170 6.66 10.37 5.56
N PRO A 171 5.82 9.32 5.64
CA PRO A 171 5.66 8.22 4.68
C PRO A 171 4.45 8.38 3.72
N LEU A 172 3.86 9.57 3.60
CA LEU A 172 2.80 9.84 2.61
C LEU A 172 3.35 10.00 1.19
N VAL A 173 4.66 10.23 1.06
CA VAL A 173 5.41 10.08 -0.19
C VAL A 173 6.66 9.25 0.10
N GLY A 174 7.27 8.71 -0.94
CA GLY A 174 8.55 8.01 -0.84
C GLY A 174 9.15 7.81 -2.23
N ASP A 175 10.47 7.91 -2.33
CA ASP A 175 11.17 7.79 -3.60
C ASP A 175 11.72 6.37 -3.85
N ALA A 176 12.50 6.19 -4.91
CA ALA A 176 13.03 4.89 -5.31
C ALA A 176 14.09 4.31 -4.35
N ARG A 177 14.61 5.13 -3.43
CA ARG A 177 15.39 4.69 -2.27
C ARG A 177 14.43 4.05 -1.26
N ASP A 178 13.46 4.82 -0.74
CA ASP A 178 12.52 4.38 0.30
C ASP A 178 11.67 3.16 -0.10
N THR A 179 11.33 3.04 -1.38
CA THR A 179 10.46 1.98 -1.94
C THR A 179 11.23 0.89 -2.71
N SER A 180 12.55 0.96 -2.73
CA SER A 180 13.41 0.03 -3.48
C SER A 180 13.12 -0.07 -5.00
N GLY A 181 12.68 1.01 -5.65
CA GLY A 181 12.66 1.12 -7.11
C GLY A 181 11.45 1.80 -7.74
N GLY A 182 10.41 2.09 -6.96
CA GLY A 182 9.23 2.86 -7.39
C GLY A 182 9.30 4.31 -6.89
N VAL A 183 8.25 5.08 -7.08
CA VAL A 183 8.01 6.30 -6.30
C VAL A 183 6.51 6.38 -6.02
N VAL A 184 6.11 6.92 -4.86
CA VAL A 184 4.72 6.87 -4.39
C VAL A 184 4.20 8.21 -3.88
N ILE A 185 2.89 8.44 -4.10
CA ILE A 185 2.10 9.49 -3.45
C ILE A 185 0.84 8.86 -2.85
N LYS A 186 0.68 8.98 -1.53
CA LYS A 186 -0.41 8.44 -0.69
C LYS A 186 -1.32 9.51 -0.09
N VAL A 187 -1.10 10.77 -0.48
CA VAL A 187 -1.99 11.89 -0.19
C VAL A 187 -3.33 11.63 -0.89
N PRO A 188 -4.44 11.46 -0.15
CA PRO A 188 -5.75 11.24 -0.74
C PRO A 188 -6.27 12.59 -1.26
N MET A 189 -6.60 12.65 -2.55
CA MET A 189 -6.99 13.90 -3.20
C MET A 189 -8.43 13.80 -3.74
N PRO A 190 -9.45 14.05 -2.90
CA PRO A 190 -10.86 14.07 -3.30
C PRO A 190 -11.22 15.19 -4.29
N TYR A 191 -12.24 14.96 -5.11
CA TYR A 191 -12.77 15.88 -6.11
C TYR A 191 -14.27 15.66 -6.33
N ARG A 192 -15.00 16.71 -6.76
CA ARG A 192 -16.47 16.72 -6.83
C ARG A 192 -17.04 16.58 -8.25
N GLU A 193 -16.28 17.02 -9.24
CA GLU A 193 -16.72 17.20 -10.63
C GLU A 193 -15.73 16.62 -11.64
N SER A 194 -14.42 16.74 -11.40
CA SER A 194 -13.41 16.23 -12.34
C SER A 194 -12.03 16.06 -11.72
N MET A 195 -11.27 15.13 -12.30
CA MET A 195 -9.83 14.94 -12.06
C MET A 195 -9.09 14.87 -13.39
N ARG A 196 -7.92 15.51 -13.45
CA ARG A 196 -6.87 15.24 -14.45
C ARG A 196 -5.52 15.16 -13.75
N ILE A 197 -4.71 14.17 -14.14
CA ILE A 197 -3.28 14.12 -13.81
C ILE A 197 -2.49 14.13 -15.12
N THR A 198 -1.53 15.03 -15.19
CA THR A 198 -0.62 15.20 -16.35
C THR A 198 0.82 15.20 -15.84
N VAL A 199 1.72 14.61 -16.61
CA VAL A 199 3.17 14.74 -16.44
C VAL A 199 3.78 15.31 -17.73
N ASP A 200 4.87 16.07 -17.65
CA ASP A 200 5.43 16.72 -18.84
C ASP A 200 5.82 15.70 -19.93
N GLU A 201 6.57 14.67 -19.54
CA GLU A 201 7.13 13.66 -20.43
C GLU A 201 6.47 12.29 -20.24
N ASN A 202 6.53 11.44 -21.27
CA ASN A 202 5.99 10.07 -21.19
C ASN A 202 6.64 9.32 -20.00
N PRO A 203 5.86 8.83 -19.01
CA PRO A 203 6.40 8.29 -17.77
C PRO A 203 7.00 6.88 -17.90
N TYR A 204 6.78 6.19 -19.02
CA TYR A 204 6.94 4.75 -19.18
C TYR A 204 6.02 3.93 -18.25
N PHE A 205 6.35 3.76 -16.97
CA PHE A 205 5.55 2.95 -16.04
C PHE A 205 4.83 3.82 -15.01
N TYR A 206 3.51 3.66 -14.89
CA TYR A 206 2.71 4.38 -13.89
C TYR A 206 1.44 3.63 -13.50
N HIS A 207 0.97 3.86 -12.27
CA HIS A 207 -0.38 3.55 -11.79
C HIS A 207 -0.99 4.81 -11.16
N VAL A 208 -2.28 5.07 -11.42
CA VAL A 208 -3.12 6.01 -10.66
C VAL A 208 -4.35 5.25 -10.20
N SER A 209 -4.38 4.87 -8.93
CA SER A 209 -5.57 4.30 -8.29
C SER A 209 -6.47 5.43 -7.80
N TYR A 210 -7.78 5.29 -8.02
CA TYR A 210 -8.78 6.26 -7.61
C TYR A 210 -10.09 5.59 -7.22
N ARG A 211 -10.90 6.30 -6.43
CA ARG A 211 -12.30 5.96 -6.16
C ARG A 211 -13.20 6.87 -6.99
N SER A 212 -14.24 6.32 -7.63
CA SER A 212 -15.35 7.12 -8.16
C SER A 212 -16.61 6.93 -7.31
N PHE A 213 -17.38 7.99 -7.11
CA PHE A 213 -18.59 8.02 -6.29
C PHE A 213 -19.83 8.28 -7.15
N ALA A 214 -20.99 7.80 -6.70
CA ALA A 214 -22.26 8.04 -7.40
C ALA A 214 -22.70 9.53 -7.38
N ASP A 215 -22.23 10.28 -6.38
CA ASP A 215 -22.61 11.66 -6.08
C ASP A 215 -21.47 12.37 -5.33
N ALA A 216 -21.55 13.70 -5.25
CA ALA A 216 -20.59 14.54 -4.55
C ALA A 216 -20.97 14.80 -3.06
N ASP A 217 -21.92 14.05 -2.50
CA ASP A 217 -22.34 14.24 -1.11
C ASP A 217 -21.25 13.74 -0.15
N GLY A 218 -20.94 14.54 0.87
CA GLY A 218 -19.80 14.31 1.76
C GLY A 218 -18.41 14.51 1.14
N VAL A 219 -18.31 14.84 -0.16
CA VAL A 219 -17.01 15.01 -0.85
C VAL A 219 -16.62 16.48 -0.92
N THR A 220 -15.52 16.86 -0.30
CA THR A 220 -14.87 18.17 -0.49
C THR A 220 -13.65 18.01 -1.39
N THR A 221 -13.44 18.89 -2.37
CA THR A 221 -12.19 18.89 -3.14
C THR A 221 -10.99 19.04 -2.20
N PHE A 222 -9.90 18.34 -2.50
CA PHE A 222 -8.63 18.43 -1.79
C PHE A 222 -8.16 19.88 -1.59
N ASP A 223 -7.74 20.20 -0.35
CA ASP A 223 -7.05 21.45 -0.03
C ASP A 223 -5.55 21.19 0.14
N PRO A 224 -4.69 21.68 -0.77
CA PRO A 224 -3.24 21.50 -0.65
C PRO A 224 -2.62 22.26 0.52
N HIS A 225 -3.38 23.09 1.23
CA HIS A 225 -2.91 23.82 2.41
C HIS A 225 -3.12 23.06 3.74
N ASP A 226 -3.85 21.92 3.76
CA ASP A 226 -3.92 21.07 4.95
C ASP A 226 -2.64 20.22 5.07
N PRO A 227 -1.77 20.47 6.07
CA PRO A 227 -0.53 19.72 6.22
C PRO A 227 -0.74 18.33 6.84
N ALA A 228 -1.96 17.95 7.25
CA ALA A 228 -2.32 16.64 7.79
C ALA A 228 -1.33 16.09 8.84
N ARG A 229 -0.81 16.96 9.72
CA ARG A 229 0.31 16.63 10.62
C ARG A 229 -0.04 15.53 11.63
N ASP A 230 -1.31 15.39 11.96
CA ASP A 230 -1.84 14.29 12.76
C ASP A 230 -1.70 12.95 12.03
N VAL A 231 -2.11 12.88 10.76
CA VAL A 231 -1.96 11.70 9.89
C VAL A 231 -0.48 11.36 9.70
N VAL A 232 0.38 12.34 9.39
CA VAL A 232 1.82 12.11 9.24
C VAL A 232 2.42 11.54 10.52
N ARG A 233 2.10 12.08 11.70
CA ARG A 233 2.57 11.54 13.00
C ARG A 233 2.05 10.13 13.27
N ARG A 234 0.79 9.85 12.93
CA ARG A 234 0.16 8.53 13.08
C ARG A 234 0.85 7.49 12.20
N LEU A 235 1.01 7.78 10.90
CA LEU A 235 1.66 6.87 9.95
C LEU A 235 3.14 6.62 10.24
N ARG A 236 3.88 7.60 10.78
CA ARG A 236 5.29 7.41 11.22
C ARG A 236 5.47 6.42 12.38
N ARG A 237 4.37 5.96 13.02
CA ARG A 237 4.37 4.92 14.08
C ARG A 237 3.96 3.52 13.59
N PHE A 238 3.90 3.32 12.27
CA PHE A 238 3.64 2.00 11.67
C PHE A 238 4.59 0.93 12.23
N GLY A 239 4.09 -0.30 12.39
CA GLY A 239 4.87 -1.43 12.90
C GLY A 239 5.28 -1.37 14.38
N VAL A 240 4.98 -0.30 15.12
CA VAL A 240 5.32 -0.12 16.55
C VAL A 240 4.16 0.35 17.44
N ALA A 241 3.07 0.88 16.90
CA ALA A 241 1.90 1.29 17.69
C ALA A 241 0.59 1.08 16.94
N ASP A 242 -0.50 0.96 17.70
CA ASP A 242 -1.86 0.95 17.16
C ASP A 242 -2.13 2.26 16.38
N PRO A 243 -2.55 2.19 15.11
CA PRO A 243 -2.84 3.35 14.30
C PRO A 243 -4.28 3.86 14.45
N LYS A 244 -5.16 3.21 15.22
CA LYS A 244 -6.58 3.62 15.40
C LYS A 244 -6.76 4.78 16.39
N PRO A 245 -7.96 5.37 16.53
CA PRO A 245 -8.31 6.20 17.69
C PRO A 245 -8.16 5.43 19.02
N ASP A 246 -7.86 6.15 20.11
CA ASP A 246 -7.78 5.53 21.44
C ASP A 246 -9.19 5.15 21.93
N ALA A 247 -9.37 3.87 22.29
CA ALA A 247 -10.63 3.36 22.83
C ALA A 247 -10.40 2.55 24.12
N PRO A 248 -11.33 2.56 25.09
CA PRO A 248 -11.15 1.85 26.35
C PRO A 248 -11.20 0.32 26.13
N THR A 249 -10.29 -0.42 26.76
CA THR A 249 -10.37 -1.89 26.75
C THR A 249 -11.53 -2.37 27.62
N VAL A 250 -12.51 -3.08 27.02
CA VAL A 250 -13.65 -3.67 27.73
C VAL A 250 -13.44 -5.14 28.09
N ALA A 251 -12.57 -5.84 27.35
CA ALA A 251 -12.16 -7.19 27.69
C ALA A 251 -10.71 -7.44 27.24
N GLN A 252 -9.93 -8.12 28.08
CA GLN A 252 -8.62 -8.64 27.74
C GLN A 252 -8.59 -10.14 28.02
N ARG A 253 -7.84 -10.89 27.22
CA ARG A 253 -7.58 -12.32 27.39
C ARG A 253 -6.11 -12.58 27.12
N ARG A 254 -5.43 -13.24 28.05
CA ARG A 254 -4.01 -13.62 27.91
C ARG A 254 -3.83 -15.05 28.39
N SER A 255 -3.15 -15.88 27.60
CA SER A 255 -2.82 -17.24 28.00
C SER A 255 -1.45 -17.67 27.49
N ARG A 256 -0.86 -18.67 28.14
CA ARG A 256 0.38 -19.31 27.71
C ARG A 256 0.11 -20.77 27.36
N PHE A 257 0.56 -21.17 26.17
CA PHE A 257 0.33 -22.48 25.60
C PHE A 257 1.65 -23.20 25.28
N SER A 258 1.54 -24.51 25.04
CA SER A 258 2.52 -25.28 24.28
C SER A 258 1.74 -26.37 23.57
N LEU A 259 1.94 -26.51 22.26
CA LEU A 259 1.14 -27.38 21.38
C LEU A 259 2.04 -28.44 20.77
N ARG A 260 1.71 -29.71 20.98
CA ARG A 260 2.27 -30.81 20.19
C ARG A 260 1.68 -30.79 18.77
N PRO A 261 2.27 -31.53 17.82
CA PRO A 261 1.66 -31.79 16.52
C PRO A 261 0.20 -32.25 16.66
N GLY A 262 -0.72 -31.60 15.96
CA GLY A 262 -2.15 -31.88 15.98
C GLY A 262 -2.92 -31.33 17.19
N GLU A 263 -2.28 -30.65 18.14
CA GLU A 263 -2.97 -29.98 19.26
C GLU A 263 -3.35 -28.54 18.90
N SER A 264 -4.46 -28.08 19.46
CA SER A 264 -4.87 -26.67 19.45
C SER A 264 -5.09 -26.14 20.86
N ALA A 265 -5.10 -24.81 21.01
CA ALA A 265 -5.57 -24.15 22.22
C ALA A 265 -6.20 -22.78 21.93
N ALA A 266 -7.35 -22.55 22.55
CA ALA A 266 -8.10 -21.31 22.45
C ALA A 266 -7.98 -20.47 23.73
N LEU A 267 -8.20 -19.16 23.59
CA LEU A 267 -8.49 -18.28 24.72
C LEU A 267 -9.93 -18.51 25.21
N GLU A 268 -10.22 -18.09 26.45
CA GLU A 268 -11.62 -17.96 26.90
C GLU A 268 -12.36 -16.97 25.98
N PRO A 269 -13.49 -17.34 25.37
CA PRO A 269 -14.21 -16.46 24.44
C PRO A 269 -14.59 -15.11 25.05
N ILE A 270 -14.59 -14.08 24.21
CA ILE A 270 -15.16 -12.77 24.53
C ILE A 270 -16.65 -12.82 24.17
N GLN A 271 -17.52 -12.27 25.01
CA GLN A 271 -18.98 -12.34 24.90
C GLN A 271 -19.56 -10.93 24.78
N GLY A 272 -20.67 -10.80 24.07
CA GLY A 272 -21.36 -9.54 23.78
C GLY A 272 -20.76 -8.79 22.58
N PRO A 273 -21.45 -7.73 22.11
CA PRO A 273 -20.99 -6.93 20.98
C PRO A 273 -19.75 -6.12 21.36
N ALA A 274 -18.68 -6.30 20.60
CA ALA A 274 -17.41 -5.60 20.77
C ALA A 274 -16.54 -5.73 19.50
N MET A 275 -15.34 -5.19 19.56
CA MET A 275 -14.34 -5.31 18.50
C MET A 275 -13.01 -5.73 19.08
N ILE A 276 -12.37 -6.78 18.52
CA ILE A 276 -10.94 -7.03 18.80
C ILE A 276 -10.17 -5.88 18.20
N GLY A 277 -9.52 -5.07 19.04
CA GLY A 277 -8.71 -3.92 18.63
C GLY A 277 -7.23 -4.24 18.53
N GLU A 278 -6.74 -5.20 19.34
CA GLU A 278 -5.37 -5.70 19.31
C GLU A 278 -5.32 -7.22 19.55
N LEU A 279 -4.49 -7.91 18.76
CA LEU A 279 -4.09 -9.30 18.98
C LEU A 279 -2.57 -9.39 18.97
N ARG A 280 -1.99 -10.03 19.98
CA ARG A 280 -0.56 -10.16 20.20
C ARG A 280 -0.16 -11.61 20.45
N LEU A 281 0.80 -12.11 19.68
CA LEU A 281 1.36 -13.44 19.81
C LEU A 281 2.87 -13.34 20.07
N LYS A 282 3.39 -14.16 20.98
CA LYS A 282 4.82 -14.33 21.23
C LYS A 282 5.19 -15.79 21.14
N LEU A 283 6.26 -16.11 20.40
CA LEU A 283 6.73 -17.47 20.17
C LEU A 283 8.20 -17.64 20.61
N PRO A 284 8.51 -17.80 21.92
CA PRO A 284 9.88 -17.84 22.45
C PRO A 284 10.73 -19.05 22.03
N GLY A 285 10.22 -19.91 21.14
CA GLY A 285 10.95 -21.04 20.55
C GLY A 285 11.18 -20.90 19.04
N VAL A 286 10.75 -19.78 18.44
CA VAL A 286 11.06 -19.36 17.07
C VAL A 286 12.34 -18.50 17.12
N THR A 287 13.05 -18.40 16.01
CA THR A 287 14.29 -17.63 15.87
C THR A 287 14.25 -16.90 14.53
N ALA A 288 14.78 -15.67 14.54
CA ALA A 288 14.80 -14.78 13.39
C ALA A 288 15.40 -15.47 12.15
N ALA A 289 14.88 -15.14 10.97
CA ALA A 289 15.47 -15.56 9.71
C ALA A 289 16.93 -15.06 9.63
N PRO A 290 17.88 -15.90 9.20
CA PRO A 290 19.31 -15.59 9.32
C PRO A 290 19.72 -14.49 8.34
N ARG A 291 19.32 -14.62 7.07
CA ARG A 291 19.73 -13.74 5.98
C ARG A 291 19.07 -12.38 6.10
N VAL A 292 19.86 -11.33 6.26
CA VAL A 292 19.40 -9.95 6.24
C VAL A 292 20.14 -9.17 5.17
N ILE A 293 19.38 -8.45 4.35
CA ILE A 293 19.87 -7.49 3.38
C ILE A 293 19.58 -6.10 3.92
N ASP A 294 20.59 -5.24 3.94
CA ASP A 294 20.54 -3.96 4.64
C ASP A 294 21.53 -2.97 4.02
N ASP A 295 21.37 -1.70 4.36
CA ASP A 295 22.31 -0.65 4.01
C ASP A 295 22.58 0.26 5.23
N GLY A 296 23.50 1.23 5.15
CA GLY A 296 23.94 1.92 6.37
C GLY A 296 25.08 2.91 6.21
N ARG A 297 25.54 3.47 7.32
CA ARG A 297 26.55 4.54 7.41
C ARG A 297 27.66 4.21 8.40
N ALA A 298 28.78 4.92 8.30
CA ALA A 298 29.86 4.81 9.27
C ALA A 298 30.61 6.13 9.48
N PHE A 299 31.03 6.39 10.72
CA PHE A 299 31.83 7.55 11.12
C PHE A 299 33.20 7.14 11.68
N GLY A 300 34.17 8.03 11.49
CA GLY A 300 35.58 7.80 11.80
C GLY A 300 36.03 8.38 13.15
N ALA A 301 37.35 8.44 13.34
CA ALA A 301 37.94 9.01 14.54
C ALA A 301 37.63 10.51 14.68
N GLY A 302 36.97 10.87 15.78
CA GLY A 302 36.44 12.22 16.02
C GLY A 302 34.95 12.38 15.70
N GLY A 303 34.40 11.48 14.87
CA GLY A 303 33.02 11.52 14.41
C GLY A 303 31.99 11.04 15.43
N SER A 304 30.73 11.34 15.12
CA SER A 304 29.58 10.95 15.92
C SER A 304 28.34 10.74 15.05
N SER A 305 27.33 10.05 15.57
CA SER A 305 25.99 10.08 14.99
C SER A 305 24.95 10.40 16.04
N SER A 306 23.81 10.96 15.64
CA SER A 306 22.71 11.22 16.56
C SER A 306 21.35 11.18 15.88
N PHE A 307 20.32 10.74 16.59
CA PHE A 307 18.94 10.67 16.13
C PHE A 307 17.98 10.76 17.32
N ASP A 308 16.73 11.11 17.08
CA ASP A 308 15.70 11.13 18.11
C ASP A 308 14.88 9.83 18.08
N ALA A 309 14.76 9.17 19.23
CA ALA A 309 14.02 7.93 19.42
C ALA A 309 12.75 8.12 20.27
N ARG A 310 11.67 7.44 19.91
CA ARG A 310 10.40 7.39 20.67
C ARG A 310 10.43 6.32 21.75
N ILE A 311 9.89 6.67 22.91
CA ILE A 311 9.80 5.80 24.09
C ILE A 311 8.44 5.96 24.77
N ALA A 312 8.01 4.95 25.53
CA ALA A 312 6.75 5.02 26.27
C ALA A 312 6.92 5.91 27.51
N PRO A 313 6.03 6.88 27.79
CA PRO A 313 6.22 7.83 28.90
C PRO A 313 6.19 7.19 30.29
N ASP A 314 5.51 6.05 30.42
CA ASP A 314 5.37 5.22 31.60
C ASP A 314 6.52 4.19 31.80
N ASN A 315 7.55 4.22 30.95
CA ASN A 315 8.60 3.19 30.93
C ASN A 315 9.31 2.94 32.29
N GLU A 316 9.59 1.67 32.55
CA GLU A 316 10.48 1.17 33.61
C GLU A 316 11.97 1.19 33.21
N GLY A 317 12.32 1.91 32.15
CA GLY A 317 13.61 1.86 31.48
C GLY A 317 13.48 1.44 30.02
N VAL A 318 14.55 1.66 29.25
CA VAL A 318 14.59 1.48 27.79
C VAL A 318 15.74 0.54 27.42
N ARG A 319 15.61 -0.16 26.30
CA ARG A 319 16.66 -0.99 25.68
C ARG A 319 16.87 -0.48 24.27
N ILE A 320 18.08 -0.04 23.97
CA ILE A 320 18.51 0.34 22.63
C ILE A 320 19.32 -0.84 22.07
N THR A 321 18.93 -1.31 20.89
CA THR A 321 19.58 -2.40 20.17
C THR A 321 20.16 -1.88 18.86
N ARG A 322 21.42 -2.17 18.56
CA ARG A 322 22.10 -1.75 17.32
C ARG A 322 22.44 -2.96 16.44
N ARG A 323 22.13 -2.89 15.14
CA ARG A 323 22.67 -3.78 14.09
C ARG A 323 23.86 -3.11 13.41
N TYR A 324 24.95 -3.86 13.23
CA TYR A 324 26.21 -3.38 12.67
C TYR A 324 26.92 -4.46 11.82
N ASP A 325 27.74 -4.04 10.86
CA ASP A 325 28.55 -4.95 10.04
C ASP A 325 29.70 -5.54 10.86
N ALA A 326 29.66 -6.85 11.13
CA ALA A 326 30.69 -7.52 11.89
C ALA A 326 31.98 -7.80 11.08
N ASN A 327 32.03 -7.53 9.77
CA ASN A 327 33.28 -7.58 9.00
C ASN A 327 34.33 -6.58 9.55
N VAL A 328 33.91 -5.47 10.19
CA VAL A 328 34.82 -4.50 10.83
C VAL A 328 35.00 -4.84 12.31
N GLY A 329 36.24 -5.17 12.70
CA GLY A 329 36.61 -5.48 14.08
C GLY A 329 36.87 -4.24 14.94
N GLY A 330 36.95 -4.46 16.26
CA GLY A 330 37.41 -3.49 17.24
C GLY A 330 36.55 -2.25 17.42
N GLN A 331 35.32 -2.22 16.88
CA GLN A 331 34.42 -1.07 16.96
C GLN A 331 34.01 -0.81 18.41
N VAL A 332 34.29 0.40 18.88
CA VAL A 332 33.95 0.91 20.20
C VAL A 332 33.42 2.33 20.07
N ALA A 333 32.19 2.54 20.51
CA ALA A 333 31.56 3.86 20.56
C ALA A 333 30.78 4.03 21.86
N ARG A 334 30.79 5.25 22.42
CA ARG A 334 29.99 5.60 23.61
C ARG A 334 28.56 5.84 23.18
N LEU A 335 27.60 5.28 23.92
CA LEU A 335 26.18 5.60 23.76
C LEU A 335 25.78 6.65 24.80
N LEU A 336 25.15 7.73 24.35
CA LEU A 336 24.58 8.76 25.18
C LEU A 336 23.07 8.86 24.91
N VAL A 337 22.31 9.23 25.95
CA VAL A 337 20.88 9.51 25.88
C VAL A 337 20.65 10.88 26.51
N ASP A 338 20.16 11.82 25.71
CA ASP A 338 19.98 13.24 26.07
C ASP A 338 21.24 13.88 26.70
N GLY A 339 22.41 13.52 26.16
CA GLY A 339 23.73 14.00 26.61
C GLY A 339 24.36 13.23 27.77
N GLU A 340 23.63 12.30 28.41
CA GLU A 340 24.16 11.49 29.51
C GLU A 340 24.70 10.14 29.00
N ALA A 341 25.90 9.75 29.44
CA ALA A 341 26.53 8.51 28.99
C ALA A 341 25.89 7.27 29.63
N VAL A 342 25.30 6.40 28.82
CA VAL A 342 24.54 5.21 29.27
C VAL A 342 25.25 3.88 29.04
N GLY A 343 26.27 3.85 28.18
CA GLY A 343 27.04 2.63 27.92
C GLY A 343 28.09 2.78 26.83
N THR A 344 28.59 1.66 26.33
CA THR A 344 29.62 1.62 25.29
C THR A 344 29.45 0.34 24.47
N TRP A 345 29.28 0.51 23.15
CA TRP A 345 29.33 -0.57 22.17
C TRP A 345 30.75 -1.16 22.09
N ARG A 346 30.89 -2.47 21.95
CA ARG A 346 32.15 -3.23 21.90
C ARG A 346 31.99 -4.48 21.02
N SER A 347 32.12 -4.32 19.70
CA SER A 347 31.84 -5.37 18.71
C SER A 347 32.70 -6.64 18.80
N GLY A 348 33.89 -6.54 19.41
CA GLY A 348 34.89 -7.60 19.50
C GLY A 348 35.74 -7.71 18.24
N ALA A 349 36.35 -8.89 18.02
CA ALA A 349 37.07 -9.18 16.78
C ALA A 349 36.11 -9.26 15.59
N ALA A 350 36.63 -8.98 14.39
CA ALA A 350 35.89 -9.12 13.13
C ALA A 350 35.34 -10.55 12.93
N ARG A 351 34.11 -10.64 12.43
CA ARG A 351 33.41 -11.89 12.07
C ARG A 351 32.84 -11.74 10.65
N PRO A 352 33.64 -12.10 9.62
CA PRO A 352 33.24 -11.83 8.24
C PRO A 352 32.00 -12.59 7.80
N GLY A 353 31.10 -11.91 7.11
CA GLY A 353 29.81 -12.47 6.65
C GLY A 353 28.70 -12.51 7.70
N GLU A 354 28.94 -12.06 8.94
CA GLU A 354 27.94 -12.01 10.00
C GLU A 354 27.35 -10.60 10.22
N TRP A 355 26.08 -10.55 10.61
CA TRP A 355 25.50 -9.38 11.27
C TRP A 355 25.78 -9.39 12.77
N GLY A 356 26.28 -8.27 13.29
CA GLY A 356 26.40 -8.04 14.72
C GLY A 356 25.15 -7.37 15.32
N ARG A 357 24.76 -7.76 16.54
CA ARG A 357 23.65 -7.15 17.29
C ARG A 357 24.06 -6.90 18.74
N GLU A 358 24.04 -5.65 19.17
CA GLU A 358 24.40 -5.23 20.54
C GLU A 358 23.22 -4.57 21.26
N ARG A 359 23.17 -4.66 22.59
CA ARG A 359 22.05 -4.16 23.40
C ARG A 359 22.55 -3.42 24.64
N ILE A 360 22.17 -2.16 24.80
CA ILE A 360 22.39 -1.37 26.02
C ILE A 360 21.04 -1.09 26.69
N ARG A 361 21.00 -1.20 28.02
CA ARG A 361 19.84 -0.81 28.84
C ARG A 361 20.07 0.59 29.39
N VAL A 362 19.08 1.46 29.20
CA VAL A 362 19.00 2.81 29.73
C VAL A 362 18.14 2.79 30.99
N PRO A 363 18.63 3.30 32.14
CA PRO A 363 17.87 3.28 33.38
C PRO A 363 16.68 4.25 33.35
N ALA A 364 15.58 3.86 34.00
CA ALA A 364 14.35 4.66 34.09
C ALA A 364 14.57 6.09 34.63
N SER A 365 15.63 6.33 35.41
CA SER A 365 15.99 7.66 35.92
C SER A 365 16.32 8.69 34.83
N LEU A 366 16.64 8.25 33.61
CA LEU A 366 16.91 9.11 32.46
C LEU A 366 15.72 9.22 31.50
N THR A 367 14.82 8.23 31.50
CA THR A 367 13.78 8.05 30.46
C THR A 367 12.34 8.17 30.97
N ARG A 368 12.08 8.04 32.26
CA ARG A 368 10.71 8.06 32.82
C ARG A 368 10.05 9.43 32.61
N GLY A 369 8.79 9.43 32.18
CA GLY A 369 8.01 10.63 31.89
C GLY A 369 8.34 11.29 30.55
N ARG A 370 9.30 10.77 29.78
CA ARG A 370 9.65 11.25 28.44
C ARG A 370 9.01 10.36 27.38
N SER A 371 8.50 10.97 26.31
CA SER A 371 7.99 10.26 25.12
C SER A 371 9.01 10.16 23.97
N ARG A 372 10.13 10.89 24.09
CA ARG A 372 11.21 10.97 23.10
C ARG A 372 12.53 11.23 23.83
N VAL A 373 13.63 10.75 23.26
CA VAL A 373 15.01 11.00 23.72
C VAL A 373 15.93 11.17 22.52
N ARG A 374 16.95 12.02 22.63
CA ARG A 374 18.07 12.06 21.67
C ARG A 374 19.06 10.94 22.00
N VAL A 375 19.32 10.08 21.04
CA VAL A 375 20.38 9.07 21.09
C VAL A 375 21.59 9.62 20.34
N THR A 376 22.78 9.49 20.93
CA THR A 376 24.06 9.89 20.31
C THR A 376 25.09 8.77 20.46
N ASN A 377 25.83 8.49 19.39
CA ASN A 377 26.98 7.59 19.37
C ASN A 377 28.25 8.40 19.14
N GLU A 378 29.23 8.33 20.05
CA GLU A 378 30.55 8.97 19.88
C GLU A 378 31.62 7.93 19.58
N PHE A 379 32.47 8.18 18.57
CA PHE A 379 33.61 7.29 18.28
C PHE A 379 34.60 7.22 19.46
N LEU A 380 35.05 6.01 19.81
CA LEU A 380 36.17 5.81 20.73
C LEU A 380 37.35 5.05 20.08
N ALA A 381 37.07 3.96 19.37
CA ALA A 381 38.07 3.19 18.61
C ALA A 381 37.40 2.31 17.55
N ALA A 382 38.13 1.95 16.49
CA ALA A 382 37.77 0.91 15.53
C ALA A 382 39.03 0.43 14.80
N GLU A 383 38.97 -0.74 14.16
CA GLU A 383 39.99 -1.14 13.18
C GLU A 383 39.86 -0.37 11.85
N VAL A 384 38.63 0.07 11.51
CA VAL A 384 38.32 0.88 10.32
C VAL A 384 37.41 2.05 10.69
N ASP A 385 36.17 1.75 11.05
CA ASP A 385 35.11 2.72 11.35
C ASP A 385 34.15 2.19 12.42
N VAL A 386 33.28 3.05 12.94
CA VAL A 386 32.08 2.60 13.67
C VAL A 386 30.91 2.71 12.70
N ASN A 387 30.31 1.57 12.37
CA ASN A 387 29.19 1.49 11.43
C ASN A 387 27.86 1.16 12.11
N GLU A 388 26.78 1.58 11.45
CA GLU A 388 25.41 1.49 11.92
C GLU A 388 24.43 1.36 10.75
N PHE A 389 23.47 0.46 10.94
CA PHE A 389 22.53 0.05 9.89
C PHE A 389 21.07 0.08 10.39
N ARG A 390 20.84 -0.31 11.65
CA ARG A 390 19.52 -0.24 12.28
C ARG A 390 19.60 -0.05 13.78
N TYR A 391 18.67 0.72 14.32
CA TYR A 391 18.37 0.78 15.75
C TYR A 391 16.94 0.30 16.04
N GLU A 392 16.80 -0.54 17.06
CA GLU A 392 15.50 -0.89 17.65
C GLU A 392 15.45 -0.34 19.07
N VAL A 393 14.33 0.32 19.41
CA VAL A 393 14.14 0.92 20.73
C VAL A 393 12.93 0.25 21.39
N HIS A 394 13.20 -0.46 22.48
CA HIS A 394 12.16 -1.10 23.29
C HIS A 394 12.02 -0.37 24.61
N SER A 395 10.82 0.07 24.93
CA SER A 395 10.46 0.53 26.28
C SER A 395 9.97 -0.66 27.11
N ARG A 396 10.26 -0.66 28.41
CA ARG A 396 9.69 -1.66 29.32
C ARG A 396 8.41 -1.11 29.94
N VAL A 397 7.27 -1.75 29.67
CA VAL A 397 5.93 -1.36 30.11
C VAL A 397 5.27 -2.60 30.73
N ASP A 398 4.71 -2.45 31.94
CA ASP A 398 4.13 -3.54 32.74
C ASP A 398 5.02 -4.80 32.81
N GLY A 399 6.33 -4.59 32.95
CA GLY A 399 7.36 -5.62 33.01
C GLY A 399 7.76 -6.28 31.68
N ASP A 400 6.94 -6.14 30.63
CA ASP A 400 7.19 -6.64 29.27
C ASP A 400 8.01 -5.63 28.42
N TRP A 401 8.79 -6.12 27.46
CA TRP A 401 9.48 -5.26 26.49
C TRP A 401 8.57 -5.03 25.28
N VAL A 402 8.24 -3.77 25.02
CA VAL A 402 7.41 -3.31 23.89
C VAL A 402 8.29 -2.46 22.97
N ARG A 403 8.25 -2.73 21.66
CA ARG A 403 8.99 -1.94 20.67
C ARG A 403 8.30 -0.59 20.49
N THR A 404 8.99 0.50 20.80
CA THR A 404 8.44 1.86 20.72
C THR A 404 9.01 2.68 19.57
N ASP A 405 10.16 2.28 19.03
CA ASP A 405 10.67 2.82 17.77
C ASP A 405 11.58 1.83 17.02
N VAL A 406 11.71 2.08 15.72
CA VAL A 406 12.70 1.51 14.82
C VAL A 406 13.24 2.63 13.94
N LEU A 407 14.55 2.60 13.69
CA LEU A 407 15.23 3.45 12.72
C LEU A 407 16.12 2.53 11.87
N ASP A 408 15.70 2.26 10.64
CA ASP A 408 16.56 1.73 9.58
C ASP A 408 17.36 2.92 8.97
N LEU A 409 18.66 2.74 8.74
CA LEU A 409 19.61 3.79 8.34
C LEU A 409 20.27 3.45 7.01
N GLY A 410 20.61 4.47 6.22
CA GLY A 410 21.40 4.30 5.00
C GLY A 410 20.85 5.05 3.79
N PRO A 411 21.61 5.07 2.67
CA PRO A 411 21.17 5.59 1.38
C PRO A 411 19.81 5.09 0.85
N ALA A 412 19.28 3.96 1.33
CA ALA A 412 17.95 3.42 0.99
C ALA A 412 16.82 3.88 1.93
N HIS A 413 17.12 4.61 3.01
CA HIS A 413 16.15 5.03 4.03
C HIS A 413 16.10 6.55 4.29
N PRO A 414 16.19 7.44 3.26
CA PRO A 414 16.27 8.89 3.46
C PRO A 414 15.03 9.48 4.17
N GLY A 415 13.82 8.97 3.87
CA GLY A 415 12.60 9.44 4.52
C GLY A 415 12.54 9.08 6.00
N GLU A 416 13.07 7.91 6.37
CA GLU A 416 13.11 7.44 7.75
C GLU A 416 14.22 8.14 8.56
N GLU A 417 15.41 8.37 7.98
CA GLU A 417 16.47 9.19 8.57
C GLU A 417 15.99 10.62 8.87
N SER A 418 15.32 11.27 7.91
CA SER A 418 14.72 12.59 8.05
C SER A 418 13.64 12.62 9.14
N ALA A 419 12.80 11.58 9.22
CA ALA A 419 11.75 11.48 10.23
C ALA A 419 12.26 11.36 11.68
N HIS A 420 13.52 10.97 11.88
CA HIS A 420 14.18 10.84 13.18
C HIS A 420 15.24 11.92 13.46
N ASP A 421 15.37 12.95 12.62
CA ASP A 421 16.44 13.97 12.69
C ASP A 421 17.83 13.31 12.82
N TYR A 422 18.07 12.26 12.01
CA TYR A 422 19.35 11.58 11.98
C TYR A 422 20.44 12.51 11.42
N ARG A 423 21.59 12.53 12.10
CA ARG A 423 22.78 13.32 11.74
C ARG A 423 24.03 12.49 11.97
N ILE A 424 25.04 12.72 11.14
CA ILE A 424 26.34 12.07 11.23
C ILE A 424 27.44 13.09 10.96
N ASP A 425 28.36 13.20 11.92
CA ASP A 425 29.55 14.04 11.87
C ASP A 425 30.77 13.16 11.54
N ASP A 426 31.65 13.66 10.66
CA ASP A 426 32.79 12.91 10.10
C ASP A 426 32.41 11.52 9.55
N GLN A 427 31.33 11.47 8.73
CA GLN A 427 31.00 10.28 7.95
C GLN A 427 32.18 9.91 7.05
N VAL A 428 32.72 8.71 7.23
CA VAL A 428 33.84 8.17 6.43
C VAL A 428 33.37 7.20 5.36
N PHE A 429 32.18 6.62 5.51
CA PHE A 429 31.67 5.60 4.60
C PHE A 429 30.14 5.54 4.58
N GLU A 430 29.58 5.13 3.43
CA GLU A 430 28.21 4.65 3.29
C GLU A 430 28.23 3.26 2.63
N ARG A 431 27.38 2.34 3.10
CA ARG A 431 27.14 1.05 2.45
C ARG A 431 25.76 1.08 1.84
N ARG A 432 25.66 0.75 0.54
CA ARG A 432 24.40 0.74 -0.22
C ARG A 432 23.69 -0.61 -0.28
N LYS A 433 24.40 -1.68 0.08
CA LYS A 433 23.88 -3.05 0.23
C LYS A 433 24.92 -3.91 0.95
N LEU A 434 24.51 -4.62 1.99
CA LEU A 434 25.23 -5.72 2.61
C LEU A 434 24.29 -6.92 2.68
N VAL A 435 24.80 -8.08 2.29
CA VAL A 435 24.13 -9.37 2.51
C VAL A 435 25.01 -10.13 3.50
N ALA A 436 24.48 -10.38 4.68
CA ALA A 436 25.14 -11.12 5.74
C ALA A 436 24.07 -11.89 6.55
N ASP A 437 24.52 -12.86 7.33
CA ASP A 437 23.64 -13.74 8.09
C ASP A 437 23.76 -13.43 9.60
N LEU A 438 22.63 -13.44 10.32
CA LEU A 438 22.62 -13.49 11.78
C LEU A 438 23.17 -14.85 12.24
N PRO A 439 23.95 -14.91 13.35
CA PRO A 439 24.61 -16.14 13.79
C PRO A 439 23.63 -17.11 14.46
N HIS A 440 22.79 -17.75 13.63
CA HIS A 440 21.76 -18.69 14.03
C HIS A 440 22.02 -20.07 13.42
N GLU A 441 21.84 -21.14 14.21
CA GLU A 441 22.00 -22.50 13.70
C GLU A 441 20.90 -22.83 12.69
N ARG A 442 21.29 -23.21 11.47
CA ARG A 442 20.36 -23.56 10.38
C ARG A 442 19.24 -24.51 10.79
N GLY A 443 19.54 -25.57 11.54
CA GLY A 443 18.52 -26.52 12.00
C GLY A 443 17.52 -25.94 13.01
N THR A 444 17.84 -24.80 13.65
CA THR A 444 16.92 -24.03 14.51
C THR A 444 16.05 -23.09 13.67
N VAL A 445 16.61 -22.48 12.62
CA VAL A 445 15.85 -21.71 11.61
C VAL A 445 14.81 -22.61 10.92
N GLU A 446 15.22 -23.75 10.36
CA GLU A 446 14.31 -24.67 9.64
C GLU A 446 13.13 -25.17 10.52
N ARG A 447 13.32 -25.28 11.84
CA ARG A 447 12.23 -25.58 12.80
C ARG A 447 11.34 -24.38 13.09
N SER A 448 11.92 -23.18 13.12
CA SER A 448 11.22 -21.90 13.31
C SER A 448 10.28 -21.62 12.14
N ASP A 449 10.75 -21.83 10.91
CA ASP A 449 9.96 -21.65 9.69
C ASP A 449 8.80 -22.65 9.62
N SER A 450 9.02 -23.91 10.02
CA SER A 450 7.94 -24.90 10.15
C SER A 450 6.90 -24.47 11.20
N VAL A 451 7.32 -23.94 12.35
CA VAL A 451 6.35 -23.39 13.33
C VAL A 451 5.52 -22.26 12.72
N LEU A 452 6.12 -21.33 11.96
CA LEU A 452 5.41 -20.19 11.39
C LEU A 452 4.53 -20.54 10.18
N ARG A 453 4.92 -21.53 9.38
CA ARG A 453 4.16 -22.02 8.22
C ARG A 453 3.02 -22.96 8.63
N ASP A 454 3.25 -23.79 9.64
CA ASP A 454 2.38 -24.93 9.97
C ASP A 454 1.55 -24.72 11.26
N THR A 455 1.84 -23.67 12.05
CA THR A 455 0.91 -23.18 13.09
C THR A 455 -0.05 -22.17 12.48
N ARG A 456 -1.35 -22.36 12.71
CA ARG A 456 -2.42 -21.51 12.15
C ARG A 456 -3.10 -20.71 13.25
N LEU A 457 -3.38 -19.44 12.95
CA LEU A 457 -4.29 -18.60 13.74
C LEU A 457 -5.70 -18.78 13.20
N ARG A 458 -6.62 -19.19 14.06
CA ARG A 458 -8.06 -19.28 13.77
C ARG A 458 -8.83 -18.27 14.60
N ILE A 459 -9.74 -17.53 13.98
CA ILE A 459 -10.70 -16.65 14.68
C ILE A 459 -12.11 -16.94 14.20
N THR A 460 -12.99 -17.19 15.17
CA THR A 460 -14.41 -17.46 14.98
C THR A 460 -15.22 -16.32 15.59
N PHE A 461 -15.97 -15.61 14.76
CA PHE A 461 -16.92 -14.58 15.17
C PHE A 461 -18.34 -15.10 15.00
N ASP A 462 -19.17 -15.02 16.05
CA ASP A 462 -20.60 -15.34 16.00
C ASP A 462 -20.90 -16.73 15.37
N GLY A 463 -20.04 -17.71 15.70
CA GLY A 463 -20.11 -19.09 15.20
C GLY A 463 -19.53 -19.31 13.79
N ARG A 464 -18.86 -18.32 13.20
CA ARG A 464 -18.27 -18.38 11.85
C ARG A 464 -16.76 -18.16 11.90
N THR A 465 -15.99 -19.16 11.50
CA THR A 465 -14.53 -19.02 11.33
C THR A 465 -14.25 -18.29 10.01
N THR A 466 -13.74 -17.06 10.11
CA THR A 466 -13.45 -16.17 8.96
C THR A 466 -11.95 -15.85 8.82
N VAL A 467 -11.19 -16.06 9.89
CA VAL A 467 -9.72 -16.03 9.90
C VAL A 467 -9.25 -17.46 10.03
N ASP A 468 -8.53 -17.95 9.02
CA ASP A 468 -7.75 -19.18 9.11
C ASP A 468 -6.50 -19.02 8.24
N ALA A 469 -5.36 -18.72 8.86
CA ALA A 469 -4.10 -18.46 8.16
C ALA A 469 -2.85 -18.92 8.95
N PRO A 470 -1.75 -19.31 8.28
CA PRO A 470 -0.45 -19.52 8.93
C PRO A 470 0.00 -18.29 9.70
N VAL A 471 0.57 -18.48 10.89
CA VAL A 471 1.02 -17.40 11.75
C VAL A 471 1.99 -16.45 11.01
N GLY A 472 3.03 -16.99 10.35
CA GLY A 472 4.01 -16.15 9.66
C GLY A 472 3.36 -15.23 8.62
N GLU A 473 2.54 -15.79 7.74
CA GLU A 473 1.95 -15.03 6.63
C GLU A 473 0.84 -14.07 7.07
N PHE A 474 0.06 -14.41 8.10
CA PHE A 474 -0.93 -13.53 8.73
C PHE A 474 -0.29 -12.26 9.32
N PHE A 475 0.91 -12.36 9.90
CA PHE A 475 1.61 -11.18 10.43
C PHE A 475 2.50 -10.46 9.40
N GLY A 476 2.83 -11.11 8.27
CA GLY A 476 3.43 -10.45 7.10
C GLY A 476 4.64 -11.14 6.44
N SER A 477 5.04 -12.34 6.88
CA SER A 477 6.18 -13.08 6.31
C SER A 477 5.94 -14.59 6.28
N GLY A 478 5.70 -15.15 5.09
CA GLY A 478 5.60 -16.60 4.87
C GLY A 478 6.92 -17.29 4.46
N LEU A 479 8.05 -16.56 4.46
CA LEU A 479 9.39 -17.13 4.23
C LEU A 479 10.00 -17.66 5.54
N GLY A 480 10.00 -16.84 6.60
CA GLY A 480 10.48 -17.17 7.94
C GLY A 480 10.20 -16.02 8.92
N GLU A 481 10.84 -16.00 10.10
CA GLU A 481 10.74 -14.85 11.03
C GLU A 481 11.59 -13.66 10.57
N TYR A 482 11.11 -12.97 9.53
CA TYR A 482 11.60 -11.66 9.12
C TYR A 482 10.91 -10.55 9.92
N ASP A 483 11.61 -9.42 10.11
CA ASP A 483 11.01 -8.26 10.75
C ASP A 483 9.99 -7.60 9.82
N VAL A 484 8.78 -7.33 10.33
CA VAL A 484 7.71 -6.73 9.54
C VAL A 484 7.25 -5.44 10.23
N ARG A 485 7.26 -4.34 9.48
CA ARG A 485 6.68 -3.05 9.88
C ARG A 485 5.63 -2.66 8.84
N ARG A 486 4.34 -2.83 9.15
CA ARG A 486 3.22 -2.31 8.34
C ARG A 486 2.18 -1.65 9.25
N LEU A 487 1.21 -0.93 8.70
CA LEU A 487 0.34 -0.09 9.52
C LEU A 487 -0.53 -0.90 10.50
N LEU A 488 -1.13 -2.01 10.04
CA LEU A 488 -2.11 -2.79 10.82
C LEU A 488 -1.55 -4.09 11.43
N SER A 489 -0.25 -4.36 11.31
CA SER A 489 0.42 -5.48 12.00
C SER A 489 1.95 -5.38 11.95
N SER A 490 2.62 -6.18 12.78
CA SER A 490 4.09 -6.29 12.80
C SER A 490 4.59 -7.65 13.26
N ILE A 491 5.87 -7.89 12.95
CA ILE A 491 6.71 -8.93 13.57
C ILE A 491 7.94 -8.21 14.12
N ASP A 492 8.17 -8.29 15.44
CA ASP A 492 9.39 -7.83 16.09
C ASP A 492 10.35 -9.01 16.29
N ALA A 493 11.23 -9.24 15.31
CA ALA A 493 11.87 -10.53 15.10
C ALA A 493 12.86 -10.97 16.21
N GLY A 494 12.73 -12.23 16.62
CA GLY A 494 13.61 -12.99 17.51
C GLY A 494 13.15 -13.02 18.96
N ASP A 495 12.98 -11.85 19.60
CA ASP A 495 12.62 -11.74 21.03
C ASP A 495 11.29 -11.02 21.28
N GLY A 496 10.61 -10.54 20.24
CA GLY A 496 9.56 -9.53 20.32
C GLY A 496 8.15 -10.08 20.38
N TRP A 497 7.22 -9.38 19.73
CA TRP A 497 5.82 -9.73 19.57
C TRP A 497 5.45 -9.70 18.08
N TYR A 498 4.54 -10.59 17.71
CA TYR A 498 3.76 -10.54 16.50
C TYR A 498 2.47 -9.82 16.87
N THR A 499 2.20 -8.66 16.29
CA THR A 499 1.07 -7.80 16.69
C THR A 499 0.14 -7.53 15.51
N SER A 500 -1.16 -7.47 15.76
CA SER A 500 -2.20 -7.15 14.78
C SER A 500 -3.15 -6.12 15.38
N TRP A 501 -3.35 -5.01 14.66
CA TRP A 501 -4.23 -3.91 15.01
C TRP A 501 -5.44 -3.79 14.07
N TRP A 502 -5.65 -4.77 13.19
CA TRP A 502 -6.88 -4.88 12.41
C TRP A 502 -8.12 -4.83 13.33
N PRO A 503 -9.08 -3.92 13.10
CA PRO A 503 -10.34 -3.92 13.84
C PRO A 503 -11.15 -5.16 13.46
N MET A 504 -11.53 -6.02 14.41
CA MET A 504 -12.32 -7.23 14.13
C MET A 504 -13.63 -7.22 14.94
N PRO A 505 -14.72 -6.66 14.39
CA PRO A 505 -16.00 -6.52 15.08
C PRO A 505 -16.80 -7.83 15.11
N PHE A 506 -17.58 -8.02 16.18
CA PHE A 506 -18.46 -9.17 16.40
C PHE A 506 -19.69 -8.77 17.23
N GLY A 507 -20.82 -9.45 17.04
CA GLY A 507 -22.10 -9.12 17.66
C GLY A 507 -22.42 -9.88 18.96
N GLU A 508 -21.97 -11.13 19.07
CA GLU A 508 -22.32 -12.02 20.18
C GLU A 508 -21.09 -12.66 20.85
N ARG A 509 -20.12 -13.13 20.06
CA ARG A 509 -18.98 -13.92 20.57
C ARG A 509 -17.78 -13.90 19.64
N ALA A 510 -16.58 -13.76 20.21
CA ALA A 510 -15.31 -14.00 19.51
C ALA A 510 -14.49 -15.10 20.20
N GLU A 511 -13.94 -16.00 19.41
CA GLU A 511 -13.02 -17.07 19.84
C GLU A 511 -11.72 -16.98 19.04
N VAL A 512 -10.57 -17.04 19.72
CA VAL A 512 -9.24 -16.98 19.09
C VAL A 512 -8.46 -18.21 19.50
N GLU A 513 -7.98 -18.97 18.52
CA GLU A 513 -7.31 -20.26 18.67
C GLU A 513 -5.99 -20.32 17.90
N LEU A 514 -4.99 -21.00 18.47
CA LEU A 514 -3.81 -21.48 17.75
C LEU A 514 -3.92 -22.98 17.51
N VAL A 515 -3.68 -23.41 16.27
CA VAL A 515 -3.70 -24.82 15.88
C VAL A 515 -2.34 -25.20 15.31
N ASN A 516 -1.70 -26.24 15.86
CA ASN A 516 -0.43 -26.75 15.34
C ASN A 516 -0.69 -27.90 14.35
N GLU A 517 -0.73 -27.61 13.05
CA GLU A 517 -0.87 -28.63 12.00
C GLU A 517 0.50 -29.20 11.57
N GLY A 518 1.60 -28.66 12.10
CA GLY A 518 2.97 -29.06 11.81
C GLY A 518 3.50 -30.22 12.64
N SER A 519 4.72 -30.66 12.30
CA SER A 519 5.45 -31.72 13.02
C SER A 519 6.35 -31.19 14.15
N VAL A 520 6.56 -29.87 14.21
CA VAL A 520 7.37 -29.20 15.25
C VAL A 520 6.46 -28.72 16.38
N PRO A 521 6.76 -29.02 17.66
CA PRO A 521 5.93 -28.56 18.77
C PRO A 521 6.13 -27.06 19.06
N VAL A 522 5.04 -26.30 19.17
CA VAL A 522 5.03 -24.90 19.59
C VAL A 522 5.33 -24.83 21.10
N ARG A 523 6.34 -24.05 21.49
CA ARG A 523 6.81 -24.00 22.90
C ARG A 523 6.59 -22.63 23.52
N ARG A 524 5.93 -22.62 24.69
CA ARG A 524 5.73 -21.44 25.56
C ARG A 524 5.13 -20.23 24.84
N ALA A 525 4.30 -20.47 23.82
CA ALA A 525 3.59 -19.42 23.13
C ALA A 525 2.78 -18.58 24.13
N VAL A 526 2.71 -17.27 23.94
CA VAL A 526 1.81 -16.39 24.70
C VAL A 526 0.92 -15.71 23.69
N LEU A 527 -0.40 -15.88 23.84
CA LEU A 527 -1.40 -15.21 23.02
C LEU A 527 -2.19 -14.25 23.92
N GLU A 528 -2.36 -13.03 23.44
CA GLU A 528 -3.08 -11.95 24.10
C GLU A 528 -4.03 -11.28 23.10
N VAL A 529 -5.23 -10.94 23.56
CA VAL A 529 -6.28 -10.28 22.77
C VAL A 529 -6.95 -9.24 23.64
N SER A 530 -7.09 -8.03 23.10
CA SER A 530 -7.78 -6.90 23.72
C SER A 530 -8.94 -6.46 22.84
N ALA A 531 -10.12 -6.35 23.44
CA ALA A 531 -11.34 -5.87 22.81
C ALA A 531 -11.77 -4.52 23.37
N VAL A 532 -12.28 -3.68 22.48
CA VAL A 532 -12.81 -2.33 22.71
C VAL A 532 -14.32 -2.31 22.38
N PRO A 533 -15.09 -1.29 22.79
CA PRO A 533 -16.47 -1.15 22.36
C PRO A 533 -16.57 -1.13 20.83
N SER A 534 -17.64 -1.72 20.32
CA SER A 534 -18.27 -1.29 19.07
C SER A 534 -19.53 -0.52 19.46
N ASP A 535 -19.82 0.63 18.85
CA ASP A 535 -20.94 1.51 19.21
C ASP A 535 -22.32 0.97 18.74
N GLY A 536 -22.59 -0.31 19.03
CA GLY A 536 -23.68 -1.09 18.46
C GLY A 536 -23.45 -1.55 17.02
N VAL A 537 -22.34 -1.14 16.39
CA VAL A 537 -21.98 -1.43 14.99
C VAL A 537 -21.30 -2.81 14.88
N GLY A 538 -22.06 -3.87 15.14
CA GLY A 538 -21.61 -5.25 14.89
C GLY A 538 -21.82 -5.69 13.42
N PRO A 539 -21.26 -6.86 13.02
CA PRO A 539 -21.53 -7.49 11.74
C PRO A 539 -23.03 -7.71 11.48
N GLY A 540 -23.54 -7.14 10.38
CA GLY A 540 -24.97 -7.18 10.05
C GLY A 540 -25.83 -6.07 10.67
N SER A 541 -25.25 -5.22 11.52
CA SER A 541 -25.87 -3.99 12.05
C SER A 541 -25.18 -2.69 11.60
N GLY A 542 -24.12 -2.79 10.78
CA GLY A 542 -23.46 -1.64 10.13
C GLY A 542 -22.03 -1.96 9.66
N SER A 543 -21.41 -2.97 10.27
CA SER A 543 -20.11 -3.51 9.88
C SER A 543 -20.25 -4.88 9.18
N ASP A 544 -19.14 -5.38 8.63
CA ASP A 544 -18.96 -6.75 8.14
C ASP A 544 -17.87 -7.49 8.96
N TYR A 545 -17.87 -8.82 8.93
CA TYR A 545 -16.84 -9.62 9.62
C TYR A 545 -15.46 -9.38 8.99
N PHE A 546 -14.41 -9.33 9.81
CA PHE A 546 -13.03 -9.42 9.34
C PHE A 546 -12.71 -10.85 8.88
N HIS A 547 -12.01 -10.98 7.75
CA HIS A 547 -11.54 -12.24 7.20
C HIS A 547 -10.03 -12.18 6.93
N ALA A 548 -9.38 -13.32 7.13
CA ALA A 548 -8.04 -13.57 6.59
C ALA A 548 -8.06 -14.90 5.84
N THR A 549 -8.03 -14.83 4.51
CA THR A 549 -8.19 -15.99 3.63
C THR A 549 -6.83 -16.43 3.09
N HIS A 550 -6.37 -17.60 3.50
CA HIS A 550 -5.10 -18.20 3.08
C HIS A 550 -5.24 -19.12 1.86
N ARG A 551 -4.27 -19.06 0.94
CA ARG A 551 -4.07 -20.03 -0.15
C ARG A 551 -2.58 -20.29 -0.34
N GLN A 552 -2.19 -21.52 -0.68
CA GLN A 552 -0.83 -21.83 -1.16
C GLN A 552 -0.83 -22.93 -2.22
N GLY A 553 0.17 -22.95 -3.10
CA GLY A 553 0.27 -23.94 -4.17
C GLY A 553 1.29 -23.60 -5.25
N LEU A 554 1.34 -24.43 -6.29
CA LEU A 554 2.06 -24.11 -7.53
C LEU A 554 1.26 -23.12 -8.36
N THR A 555 1.95 -22.33 -9.17
CA THR A 555 1.33 -21.53 -10.22
C THR A 555 0.89 -22.42 -11.40
N GLU A 556 -0.17 -22.03 -12.11
CA GLU A 556 -0.83 -22.83 -13.15
C GLU A 556 -0.78 -22.06 -14.48
N PRO A 557 -0.02 -22.52 -15.49
CA PRO A 557 0.19 -21.74 -16.71
C PRO A 557 -1.10 -21.26 -17.39
N GLY A 558 -1.19 -19.95 -17.62
CA GLY A 558 -2.36 -19.26 -18.17
C GLY A 558 -3.40 -18.81 -17.16
N GLU A 559 -3.22 -19.05 -15.85
CA GLU A 559 -4.19 -18.71 -14.80
C GLU A 559 -3.58 -17.83 -13.70
N ASP A 560 -4.26 -16.74 -13.35
CA ASP A 560 -3.85 -15.85 -12.27
C ASP A 560 -3.70 -16.57 -10.93
N TRP A 561 -2.68 -16.17 -10.18
CA TRP A 561 -2.65 -16.41 -8.75
C TRP A 561 -3.72 -15.56 -8.05
N LYS A 562 -4.93 -16.12 -7.97
CA LYS A 562 -6.07 -15.56 -7.23
C LYS A 562 -5.73 -15.50 -5.74
N PHE A 563 -5.54 -14.29 -5.22
CA PHE A 563 -5.43 -13.97 -3.79
C PHE A 563 -6.77 -14.22 -3.07
N LEU A 564 -7.87 -13.81 -3.71
CA LEU A 564 -9.22 -13.97 -3.22
C LEU A 564 -10.18 -14.20 -4.40
N SER A 565 -11.07 -15.17 -4.26
CA SER A 565 -12.22 -15.37 -5.14
C SER A 565 -13.42 -15.66 -4.25
N THR A 566 -14.37 -14.73 -4.20
CA THR A 566 -15.49 -14.77 -3.24
C THR A 566 -16.76 -14.17 -3.81
N SER A 567 -17.90 -14.58 -3.25
CA SER A 567 -19.24 -14.10 -3.60
C SER A 567 -19.94 -13.52 -2.37
N GLY A 568 -20.84 -12.57 -2.57
CA GLY A 568 -21.42 -11.76 -1.50
C GLY A 568 -20.94 -10.32 -1.60
N SER A 569 -20.82 -9.60 -0.50
CA SER A 569 -20.37 -8.20 -0.49
C SER A 569 -19.27 -7.95 0.53
N GLY A 570 -18.46 -6.92 0.32
CA GLY A 570 -17.35 -6.63 1.21
C GLY A 570 -16.40 -5.55 0.68
N THR A 571 -15.21 -5.49 1.27
CA THR A 571 -14.10 -4.64 0.84
C THR A 571 -12.78 -5.36 1.08
N PHE A 572 -11.95 -5.46 0.03
CA PHE A 572 -10.61 -6.04 0.08
C PHE A 572 -9.58 -4.97 0.43
N TYR A 573 -8.82 -5.22 1.50
CA TYR A 573 -7.86 -4.29 2.11
C TYR A 573 -6.39 -4.73 1.92
N GLY A 574 -6.13 -5.71 1.07
CA GLY A 574 -4.78 -6.10 0.66
C GLY A 574 -4.37 -7.53 1.02
N VAL A 575 -3.07 -7.80 0.98
CA VAL A 575 -2.50 -9.16 0.94
C VAL A 575 -1.08 -9.21 1.50
N THR A 576 -0.73 -10.32 2.16
CA THR A 576 0.67 -10.79 2.29
C THR A 576 0.90 -11.84 1.21
N HIS A 577 2.01 -11.76 0.48
CA HIS A 577 2.32 -12.67 -0.63
C HIS A 577 3.75 -13.21 -0.52
N THR A 578 3.87 -14.53 -0.57
CA THR A 578 5.11 -15.28 -0.45
C THR A 578 5.38 -16.00 -1.76
N MET A 579 6.37 -15.52 -2.52
CA MET A 579 6.65 -15.96 -3.89
C MET A 579 7.95 -16.75 -3.91
N ARG A 580 7.90 -18.06 -4.19
CA ARG A 580 9.09 -18.91 -4.34
C ARG A 580 9.30 -19.27 -5.81
N GLY A 581 10.14 -18.51 -6.51
CA GLY A 581 10.45 -18.70 -7.92
C GLY A 581 11.14 -20.05 -8.19
N ARG A 582 10.72 -20.75 -9.26
CA ARG A 582 11.27 -22.06 -9.64
C ARG A 582 12.11 -22.04 -10.92
N ILE A 583 12.51 -20.86 -11.37
CA ILE A 583 13.35 -20.61 -12.55
C ILE A 583 14.81 -20.97 -12.24
N PRO A 584 15.39 -22.02 -12.86
CA PRO A 584 16.78 -22.41 -12.58
C PRO A 584 17.79 -21.42 -13.19
N PRO A 585 18.99 -21.28 -12.61
CA PRO A 585 20.01 -20.39 -13.14
C PRO A 585 20.52 -20.89 -14.50
N GLY A 586 20.68 -19.97 -15.45
CA GLY A 586 21.32 -20.25 -16.74
C GLY A 586 20.46 -20.96 -17.79
N VAL A 587 19.16 -21.18 -17.54
CA VAL A 587 18.24 -21.70 -18.56
C VAL A 587 18.05 -20.67 -19.70
N PRO A 588 17.80 -21.12 -20.94
CA PRO A 588 17.40 -20.24 -22.03
C PRO A 588 16.13 -19.46 -21.67
N ARG A 589 15.98 -18.26 -22.24
CA ARG A 589 14.74 -17.49 -22.12
C ARG A 589 13.56 -18.17 -22.84
N SER A 590 12.34 -17.95 -22.36
CA SER A 590 11.09 -18.36 -23.01
C SER A 590 10.92 -17.75 -24.40
N ALA A 591 10.04 -18.37 -25.22
CA ALA A 591 9.71 -17.87 -26.56
C ALA A 591 8.73 -16.69 -26.51
N GLU A 592 7.77 -16.70 -25.57
CA GLU A 592 7.11 -15.48 -25.11
C GLU A 592 8.16 -14.59 -24.45
N GLN A 593 8.49 -13.45 -25.05
CA GLN A 593 9.62 -12.61 -24.63
C GLN A 593 9.25 -11.76 -23.40
N PRO A 594 9.86 -11.97 -22.21
CA PRO A 594 9.94 -10.92 -21.21
C PRO A 594 10.76 -9.76 -21.80
N ARG A 595 10.50 -8.51 -21.41
CA ARG A 595 11.21 -7.34 -22.02
C ARG A 595 12.31 -6.74 -21.16
N SER A 596 12.31 -7.03 -19.86
CA SER A 596 13.23 -6.54 -18.83
C SER A 596 14.73 -6.55 -19.13
N LEU A 597 15.28 -7.55 -19.86
CA LEU A 597 16.72 -7.64 -20.13
C LEU A 597 17.02 -8.08 -21.57
N ALA A 598 18.06 -7.53 -22.19
CA ALA A 598 18.62 -7.98 -23.47
C ALA A 598 19.49 -9.26 -23.33
N SER A 599 19.07 -10.20 -22.47
CA SER A 599 19.79 -11.43 -22.13
C SER A 599 19.25 -12.64 -22.91
N PRO A 600 20.12 -13.54 -23.41
CA PRO A 600 19.69 -14.83 -23.98
C PRO A 600 19.28 -15.86 -22.89
N ARG A 601 19.57 -15.58 -21.62
CA ARG A 601 19.19 -16.40 -20.46
C ARG A 601 17.96 -15.81 -19.76
N ALA A 602 17.10 -16.66 -19.21
CA ALA A 602 16.01 -16.23 -18.35
C ALA A 602 16.55 -15.48 -17.12
N ASN A 603 15.80 -14.46 -16.67
CA ASN A 603 16.02 -13.86 -15.36
C ASN A 603 15.30 -14.73 -14.33
N GLN A 604 15.97 -15.11 -13.24
CA GLN A 604 15.37 -15.94 -12.20
C GLN A 604 14.22 -15.25 -11.45
N ARG A 605 14.07 -13.93 -11.65
CA ARG A 605 13.01 -13.10 -11.06
C ARG A 605 11.90 -12.71 -12.02
N ASN A 606 11.87 -13.26 -13.24
CA ASN A 606 10.76 -13.06 -14.19
C ASN A 606 9.38 -13.42 -13.61
N TYR A 607 9.30 -14.26 -12.56
CA TYR A 607 8.04 -14.56 -11.87
C TYR A 607 7.34 -13.31 -11.31
N LEU A 608 8.08 -12.21 -11.14
CA LEU A 608 7.59 -10.91 -10.71
C LEU A 608 7.08 -9.99 -11.85
N GLU A 609 7.17 -10.37 -13.14
CA GLU A 609 6.63 -9.54 -14.24
C GLU A 609 5.09 -9.56 -14.32
N GLY A 610 4.39 -10.16 -13.36
CA GLY A 610 2.96 -10.43 -13.51
C GLY A 610 2.06 -9.29 -13.04
N ASP A 611 1.15 -8.84 -13.91
CA ASP A 611 0.17 -7.78 -13.65
C ASP A 611 -0.90 -8.20 -12.63
N GLU A 612 -1.29 -7.31 -11.71
CA GLU A 612 -2.49 -7.52 -10.90
C GLU A 612 -3.77 -7.28 -11.71
N ARG A 613 -4.79 -8.12 -11.50
CA ARG A 613 -6.09 -8.05 -12.17
C ARG A 613 -7.22 -8.29 -11.19
N PHE A 614 -7.99 -7.23 -10.91
CA PHE A 614 -9.14 -7.32 -9.99
C PHE A 614 -10.46 -7.14 -10.74
N TYR A 615 -11.33 -8.14 -10.64
CA TYR A 615 -12.67 -8.14 -11.22
C TYR A 615 -13.72 -8.01 -10.14
N VAL A 616 -14.59 -7.02 -10.30
CA VAL A 616 -15.62 -6.65 -9.33
C VAL A 616 -17.01 -6.94 -9.91
N ASP A 617 -17.89 -7.49 -9.08
CA ASP A 617 -19.31 -7.72 -9.37
C ASP A 617 -19.60 -8.53 -10.63
N GLY A 618 -18.86 -9.62 -10.88
CA GLY A 618 -19.06 -10.45 -12.06
C GLY A 618 -18.81 -9.72 -13.38
N SER A 619 -18.08 -8.59 -13.38
CA SER A 619 -17.66 -7.93 -14.61
C SER A 619 -16.64 -8.79 -15.36
N ALA A 620 -16.79 -8.86 -16.68
CA ALA A 620 -15.81 -9.49 -17.57
C ALA A 620 -14.56 -8.61 -17.79
N SER A 621 -14.67 -7.30 -17.56
CA SER A 621 -13.55 -6.35 -17.59
C SER A 621 -12.99 -6.11 -16.19
N PRO A 622 -11.65 -6.00 -16.05
CA PRO A 622 -11.02 -5.68 -14.77
C PRO A 622 -11.32 -4.23 -14.35
N ALA A 623 -11.47 -4.00 -13.06
CA ALA A 623 -11.51 -2.66 -12.45
C ALA A 623 -10.10 -2.13 -12.17
N TRP A 624 -9.15 -3.04 -11.91
CA TRP A 624 -7.71 -2.80 -11.78
C TRP A 624 -6.97 -3.73 -12.73
N TYR A 625 -6.01 -3.17 -13.48
CA TYR A 625 -5.12 -3.88 -14.38
C TYR A 625 -3.76 -3.17 -14.30
N GLY A 626 -2.79 -3.78 -13.61
CA GLY A 626 -1.47 -3.19 -13.38
C GLY A 626 -0.45 -3.50 -14.47
N THR A 627 0.83 -3.60 -14.07
CA THR A 627 2.00 -3.58 -14.97
C THR A 627 3.18 -4.48 -14.53
N GLY A 628 3.05 -5.14 -13.38
CA GLY A 628 4.11 -5.96 -12.79
C GLY A 628 3.88 -6.23 -11.30
N THR A 629 4.49 -7.30 -10.79
CA THR A 629 4.30 -7.71 -9.40
C THR A 629 5.05 -6.80 -8.43
N GLU A 630 6.29 -6.39 -8.73
CA GLU A 630 6.93 -5.38 -7.89
C GLU A 630 6.21 -4.02 -7.93
N ASP A 631 5.54 -3.70 -9.04
CA ASP A 631 4.79 -2.46 -9.25
C ASP A 631 3.53 -2.44 -8.36
N PHE A 632 2.80 -3.55 -8.27
CA PHE A 632 1.68 -3.73 -7.32
C PHE A 632 2.11 -3.58 -5.85
N TYR A 633 3.35 -4.01 -5.53
CA TYR A 633 3.98 -3.77 -4.22
C TYR A 633 4.69 -2.41 -4.13
N GLU A 634 4.41 -1.50 -5.06
CA GLU A 634 4.89 -0.11 -5.17
C GLU A 634 6.41 0.06 -5.16
N SER A 635 7.11 -0.98 -5.59
CA SER A 635 8.54 -0.98 -5.78
C SER A 635 8.87 -0.77 -7.27
N GLY A 636 9.96 -1.34 -7.75
CA GLY A 636 10.30 -1.36 -9.18
C GLY A 636 11.61 -2.10 -9.41
N TRP A 637 11.88 -2.47 -10.67
CA TRP A 637 13.16 -3.09 -11.07
C TRP A 637 13.48 -4.37 -10.27
N TYR A 638 12.47 -5.21 -10.09
CA TYR A 638 12.45 -6.34 -9.16
C TYR A 638 12.93 -5.94 -7.77
N PHE A 639 12.32 -4.98 -7.10
CA PHE A 639 12.79 -4.52 -5.78
C PHE A 639 14.31 -4.20 -5.78
N ARG A 640 14.80 -3.48 -6.81
CA ARG A 640 16.23 -3.21 -7.08
C ARG A 640 17.15 -4.42 -6.87
N GLY A 641 16.75 -5.59 -7.39
CA GLY A 641 17.51 -6.84 -7.24
C GLY A 641 17.49 -7.39 -5.81
N GLY A 642 16.32 -7.37 -5.17
CA GLY A 642 16.09 -8.02 -3.86
C GLY A 642 16.59 -7.18 -2.69
N THR A 643 16.63 -5.86 -2.82
CA THR A 643 16.72 -4.96 -1.66
C THR A 643 15.36 -4.97 -0.96
N THR A 644 15.37 -4.98 0.38
CA THR A 644 14.15 -5.03 1.21
C THR A 644 13.78 -3.63 1.68
N PHE A 645 12.49 -3.28 1.67
CA PHE A 645 11.99 -2.03 2.24
C PHE A 645 10.70 -2.23 3.04
N ALA A 646 10.34 -1.23 3.85
CA ALA A 646 9.09 -1.20 4.58
C ALA A 646 8.50 0.22 4.63
N MET A 647 7.31 0.39 4.04
CA MET A 647 6.45 1.56 4.16
C MET A 647 5.15 1.14 4.87
N PRO A 648 4.36 2.08 5.44
CA PRO A 648 3.13 1.71 6.16
C PRO A 648 2.16 0.83 5.37
N LEU A 649 2.11 0.99 4.04
CA LEU A 649 1.14 0.35 3.14
C LEU A 649 1.76 -0.65 2.14
N ALA A 650 3.08 -0.73 2.01
CA ALA A 650 3.75 -1.67 1.11
C ALA A 650 5.18 -1.99 1.56
N GLY A 651 5.68 -3.16 1.22
CA GLY A 651 7.06 -3.54 1.52
C GLY A 651 7.38 -4.98 1.14
N ASN A 652 8.67 -5.29 1.09
CA ASN A 652 9.18 -6.65 0.92
C ASN A 652 10.13 -7.02 2.07
N PRO A 653 9.60 -7.43 3.24
CA PRO A 653 10.40 -7.67 4.44
C PRO A 653 11.34 -8.88 4.33
N ALA A 654 11.17 -9.74 3.32
CA ALA A 654 11.89 -11.00 3.18
C ALA A 654 12.38 -11.23 1.75
N TYR A 655 13.66 -11.60 1.62
CA TYR A 655 14.27 -12.03 0.36
C TYR A 655 15.32 -13.12 0.62
N GLU A 656 15.21 -14.22 -0.11
CA GLU A 656 16.07 -15.39 -0.01
C GLU A 656 16.61 -15.78 -1.39
N TYR A 657 17.88 -16.17 -1.44
CA TYR A 657 18.52 -16.66 -2.67
C TYR A 657 19.35 -17.91 -2.37
N ALA A 658 19.00 -19.02 -3.02
CA ALA A 658 19.70 -20.31 -2.95
C ALA A 658 20.06 -20.80 -1.52
N GLY A 659 19.17 -20.60 -0.55
CA GLY A 659 19.36 -20.95 0.87
C GLY A 659 18.03 -20.89 1.63
N ASP A 660 18.04 -21.23 2.92
CA ASP A 660 16.96 -20.88 3.86
C ASP A 660 15.54 -21.41 3.48
N GLY A 661 15.48 -22.50 2.72
CA GLY A 661 14.22 -23.07 2.20
C GLY A 661 13.85 -22.57 0.80
N CYS A 662 14.50 -21.52 0.31
CA CYS A 662 14.46 -21.08 -1.07
C CYS A 662 15.41 -21.89 -1.98
N ARG A 663 14.87 -22.43 -3.07
CA ARG A 663 15.67 -23.20 -4.05
C ARG A 663 16.49 -22.32 -4.99
N TYR A 664 15.94 -21.17 -5.38
CA TYR A 664 16.52 -20.28 -6.38
C TYR A 664 16.43 -18.82 -5.91
N ASP A 665 15.28 -18.19 -6.11
CA ASP A 665 15.01 -16.80 -5.74
C ASP A 665 13.59 -16.71 -5.15
N CYS A 666 13.46 -16.11 -3.98
CA CYS A 666 12.21 -16.04 -3.25
C CYS A 666 12.02 -14.66 -2.61
N THR A 667 10.80 -14.12 -2.73
CA THR A 667 10.43 -12.79 -2.26
C THR A 667 9.18 -12.88 -1.40
N GLY A 668 9.21 -12.30 -0.20
CA GLY A 668 8.03 -12.07 0.63
C GLY A 668 7.67 -10.59 0.61
N ALA A 669 6.43 -10.26 0.27
CA ALA A 669 5.93 -8.90 0.14
C ALA A 669 4.55 -8.74 0.81
N TYR A 670 4.17 -7.50 1.11
CA TYR A 670 2.82 -7.15 1.54
C TYR A 670 2.34 -5.86 0.88
N ARG A 671 1.02 -5.78 0.70
CA ARG A 671 0.30 -4.59 0.26
C ARG A 671 -0.91 -4.40 1.16
N LEU A 672 -1.08 -3.22 1.75
CA LEU A 672 -2.31 -2.80 2.42
C LEU A 672 -2.97 -1.73 1.56
N LEU A 673 -4.24 -1.93 1.24
CA LEU A 673 -5.05 -1.00 0.46
C LEU A 673 -5.97 -0.26 1.43
N LEU A 674 -5.82 1.05 1.61
CA LEU A 674 -6.60 1.83 2.58
C LEU A 674 -7.53 2.82 1.89
N SER A 675 -6.99 3.89 1.30
CA SER A 675 -7.75 4.77 0.40
C SER A 675 -8.14 4.00 -0.85
N ASP A 676 -7.25 3.17 -1.37
CA ASP A 676 -7.36 2.35 -2.57
C ASP A 676 -8.08 1.00 -2.39
N ALA A 677 -8.61 0.70 -1.19
CA ALA A 677 -9.33 -0.55 -0.89
C ALA A 677 -10.48 -0.82 -1.89
N VAL A 678 -10.71 -2.10 -2.20
CA VAL A 678 -11.58 -2.52 -3.32
C VAL A 678 -12.92 -3.03 -2.80
N PRO A 679 -14.00 -2.22 -2.81
CA PRO A 679 -15.34 -2.67 -2.45
C PRO A 679 -15.96 -3.53 -3.55
N PHE A 680 -16.87 -4.42 -3.15
CA PHE A 680 -17.69 -5.25 -4.04
C PHE A 680 -19.05 -5.54 -3.41
N ASP A 681 -20.09 -5.62 -4.23
CA ASP A 681 -21.48 -5.79 -3.78
C ASP A 681 -22.07 -7.17 -4.15
N SER A 682 -21.38 -7.97 -4.96
CA SER A 682 -21.86 -9.29 -5.39
C SER A 682 -20.76 -10.35 -5.56
N GLU A 683 -19.56 -9.95 -5.97
CA GLU A 683 -18.43 -10.85 -6.21
C GLU A 683 -17.11 -10.07 -6.29
N LEU A 684 -16.01 -10.69 -5.84
CA LEU A 684 -14.65 -10.23 -6.11
C LEU A 684 -13.78 -11.41 -6.56
N VAL A 685 -13.05 -11.21 -7.67
CA VAL A 685 -11.91 -12.05 -8.07
C VAL A 685 -10.68 -11.14 -8.14
N ALA A 686 -9.82 -11.23 -7.14
CA ALA A 686 -8.56 -10.49 -7.07
C ALA A 686 -7.39 -11.45 -7.27
N GLY A 687 -6.60 -11.24 -8.32
CA GLY A 687 -5.42 -12.05 -8.63
C GLY A 687 -4.27 -11.26 -9.23
N ILE A 688 -3.19 -11.99 -9.53
CA ILE A 688 -1.97 -11.46 -10.14
C ILE A 688 -1.40 -12.50 -11.11
N GLU A 689 -0.83 -12.07 -12.24
CA GLU A 689 -0.17 -13.00 -13.14
C GLU A 689 1.12 -13.55 -12.49
N HIS A 690 1.61 -14.70 -12.96
CA HIS A 690 2.91 -15.24 -12.56
C HIS A 690 3.93 -15.15 -13.70
N GLY A 691 4.57 -13.98 -13.77
CA GLY A 691 5.42 -13.58 -14.89
C GLY A 691 4.64 -13.09 -16.12
N PRO A 692 5.34 -12.79 -17.22
CA PRO A 692 4.92 -11.84 -18.27
C PRO A 692 3.73 -12.27 -19.15
N ALA A 693 3.20 -13.47 -18.90
CA ALA A 693 2.04 -14.05 -19.60
C ALA A 693 1.44 -15.23 -18.79
N ASN A 694 1.48 -15.18 -17.45
CA ASN A 694 1.16 -16.34 -16.59
C ASN A 694 1.92 -17.63 -16.98
N ASN A 695 3.23 -17.53 -17.21
CA ASN A 695 4.03 -18.61 -17.79
C ASN A 695 5.25 -19.02 -16.96
N GLU A 696 5.62 -18.26 -15.92
CA GLU A 696 6.82 -18.56 -15.12
C GLU A 696 6.50 -19.49 -13.93
N PRO A 697 7.29 -20.56 -13.71
CA PRO A 697 7.00 -21.53 -12.67
C PRO A 697 7.36 -20.98 -11.29
N ALA A 698 6.42 -21.02 -10.36
CA ALA A 698 6.64 -20.66 -8.96
C ALA A 698 5.81 -21.53 -7.99
N HIS A 699 6.06 -21.37 -6.70
CA HIS A 699 5.14 -21.79 -5.64
C HIS A 699 4.77 -20.56 -4.81
N TYR A 700 3.52 -20.15 -4.90
CA TYR A 700 3.00 -18.97 -4.22
C TYR A 700 2.22 -19.37 -2.97
N SER A 701 2.18 -18.46 -2.00
CA SER A 701 1.31 -18.51 -0.83
C SER A 701 0.86 -17.09 -0.54
N SER A 702 -0.42 -16.88 -0.23
CA SER A 702 -0.96 -15.57 0.05
C SER A 702 -2.06 -15.61 1.11
N THR A 703 -2.07 -14.58 1.96
CA THR A 703 -3.11 -14.33 2.95
C THR A 703 -3.75 -12.98 2.64
N ALA A 704 -5.00 -13.02 2.17
CA ALA A 704 -5.82 -11.86 1.82
C ALA A 704 -6.57 -11.32 3.04
N TYR A 705 -6.55 -10.00 3.25
CA TYR A 705 -7.26 -9.31 4.34
C TYR A 705 -8.45 -8.54 3.77
N TRP A 706 -9.65 -8.83 4.27
CA TRP A 706 -10.88 -8.21 3.78
C TRP A 706 -11.97 -8.23 4.84
N TYR A 707 -12.98 -7.39 4.66
CA TYR A 707 -14.23 -7.46 5.42
C TYR A 707 -15.34 -7.89 4.47
N GLY A 708 -16.26 -8.73 4.93
CA GLY A 708 -17.42 -9.05 4.11
C GLY A 708 -18.44 -10.02 4.67
N SER A 709 -19.50 -10.17 3.88
CA SER A 709 -20.71 -10.92 4.15
C SER A 709 -21.04 -11.82 2.96
N PRO A 710 -21.53 -13.06 3.19
CA PRO A 710 -21.97 -13.96 2.11
C PRO A 710 -23.23 -13.48 1.38
N LEU A 711 -23.86 -12.39 1.85
CA LEU A 711 -25.04 -11.80 1.22
C LEU A 711 -24.62 -10.74 0.19
N PRO A 712 -25.06 -10.83 -1.07
CA PRO A 712 -24.86 -9.76 -2.04
C PRO A 712 -25.74 -8.54 -1.68
N ARG A 713 -25.17 -7.36 -1.86
CA ARG A 713 -25.79 -6.03 -1.74
C ARG A 713 -26.22 -5.47 -3.10
N MET A 714 -25.94 -6.16 -4.20
CA MET A 714 -26.42 -5.79 -5.53
C MET A 714 -27.03 -6.99 -6.26
N ARG A 715 -28.10 -6.77 -7.04
CA ARG A 715 -28.68 -7.78 -7.93
C ARG A 715 -29.12 -7.19 -9.26
N SER A 716 -28.99 -7.96 -10.34
CA SER A 716 -29.56 -7.61 -11.63
C SER A 716 -31.08 -7.55 -11.55
N THR A 717 -31.69 -6.49 -12.09
CA THR A 717 -33.15 -6.29 -12.12
C THR A 717 -33.73 -6.14 -13.52
N ASP A 718 -32.94 -5.73 -14.50
CA ASP A 718 -33.36 -5.71 -15.90
C ASP A 718 -32.20 -5.72 -16.90
N ARG A 719 -32.48 -6.02 -18.17
CA ARG A 719 -31.46 -6.12 -19.23
C ARG A 719 -32.03 -5.74 -20.61
N VAL A 720 -31.46 -4.70 -21.19
CA VAL A 720 -31.73 -4.23 -22.54
C VAL A 720 -30.64 -4.73 -23.50
N ASP A 721 -30.90 -5.86 -24.18
CA ASP A 721 -30.07 -6.33 -25.29
C ASP A 721 -30.43 -5.57 -26.58
N LEU A 722 -29.43 -5.02 -27.29
CA LEU A 722 -29.64 -4.08 -28.40
C LEU A 722 -29.59 -4.74 -29.79
N GLY A 723 -29.09 -5.98 -29.87
CA GLY A 723 -29.24 -6.83 -31.04
C GLY A 723 -30.67 -7.39 -31.20
N GLU A 724 -31.36 -7.61 -30.08
CA GLU A 724 -32.63 -8.35 -30.02
C GLU A 724 -33.87 -7.46 -30.25
N PRO A 725 -34.66 -7.66 -31.32
CA PRO A 725 -35.81 -6.80 -31.63
C PRO A 725 -36.88 -6.77 -30.53
N PHE A 726 -37.14 -7.91 -29.87
CA PHE A 726 -38.12 -8.00 -28.79
C PHE A 726 -37.68 -7.21 -27.55
N SER A 727 -36.41 -7.36 -27.14
CA SER A 727 -35.80 -6.59 -26.04
C SER A 727 -35.94 -5.09 -26.30
N ARG A 728 -35.58 -4.62 -27.49
CA ARG A 728 -35.69 -3.20 -27.84
C ARG A 728 -37.12 -2.67 -27.72
N ALA A 729 -38.10 -3.44 -28.21
CA ALA A 729 -39.51 -3.06 -28.14
C ALA A 729 -40.05 -3.06 -26.70
N ALA A 730 -39.69 -4.07 -25.89
CA ALA A 730 -40.11 -4.18 -24.49
C ALA A 730 -39.60 -3.00 -23.63
N HIS A 731 -38.43 -2.46 -23.96
CA HIS A 731 -37.76 -1.40 -23.21
C HIS A 731 -37.96 0.02 -23.79
N ASP A 732 -38.87 0.25 -24.74
CA ASP A 732 -39.07 1.58 -25.37
C ASP A 732 -37.74 2.13 -25.98
N TYR A 733 -36.85 1.23 -26.45
CA TYR A 733 -35.50 1.59 -26.89
C TYR A 733 -35.51 2.29 -28.25
N HIS A 734 -34.90 3.47 -28.30
CA HIS A 734 -34.68 4.25 -29.50
C HIS A 734 -33.30 4.93 -29.44
N ALA A 735 -32.69 5.12 -30.62
CA ALA A 735 -31.43 5.83 -30.76
C ALA A 735 -31.45 6.60 -32.10
N VAL A 736 -31.25 7.92 -32.04
CA VAL A 736 -31.22 8.79 -33.22
C VAL A 736 -29.97 8.49 -34.03
N GLY A 737 -30.08 8.25 -35.34
CA GLY A 737 -28.91 8.01 -36.21
C GLY A 737 -28.11 6.74 -35.89
N GLU A 738 -28.72 5.75 -35.22
CA GLU A 738 -28.09 4.48 -34.86
C GLU A 738 -27.54 3.72 -36.07
N SER A 739 -26.26 3.35 -36.00
CA SER A 739 -25.67 2.32 -36.85
C SER A 739 -25.60 0.99 -36.08
N ARG A 740 -25.66 -0.14 -36.81
CA ARG A 740 -25.46 -1.47 -36.23
C ARG A 740 -24.49 -2.28 -37.08
N ARG A 741 -23.69 -3.11 -36.43
CA ARG A 741 -22.82 -4.10 -37.09
C ARG A 741 -22.60 -5.32 -36.21
N GLU A 742 -22.22 -6.40 -36.86
CA GLU A 742 -21.59 -7.52 -36.19
C GLU A 742 -20.14 -7.18 -35.84
N LEU A 743 -19.72 -7.52 -34.63
CA LEU A 743 -18.32 -7.47 -34.21
C LEU A 743 -18.00 -8.79 -33.49
N THR A 744 -16.80 -9.31 -33.73
CA THR A 744 -16.18 -10.39 -32.96
C THR A 744 -14.92 -9.84 -32.30
N ALA A 745 -14.81 -9.94 -30.98
CA ALA A 745 -13.68 -9.43 -30.20
C ALA A 745 -13.54 -10.14 -28.83
N THR A 746 -12.51 -9.81 -28.08
CA THR A 746 -12.20 -10.31 -26.72
C THR A 746 -12.38 -9.22 -25.67
N PHE A 747 -12.56 -9.62 -24.41
CA PHE A 747 -12.34 -8.78 -23.22
C PHE A 747 -10.84 -8.72 -22.87
N GLU A 748 -10.42 -7.69 -22.14
CA GLU A 748 -9.06 -7.56 -21.60
C GLU A 748 -8.89 -8.29 -20.26
N GLY A 749 -7.65 -8.62 -19.90
CA GLY A 749 -7.31 -9.32 -18.65
C GLY A 749 -7.66 -10.82 -18.59
N GLY A 750 -8.40 -11.37 -19.55
CA GLY A 750 -8.51 -12.82 -19.75
C GLY A 750 -9.55 -13.56 -18.89
N ARG A 751 -10.24 -12.93 -17.93
CA ARG A 751 -11.31 -13.58 -17.13
C ARG A 751 -12.37 -14.28 -17.99
N ASP A 752 -12.71 -13.67 -19.13
CA ASP A 752 -13.67 -14.23 -20.09
C ASP A 752 -13.00 -14.44 -21.45
N ALA A 753 -12.19 -15.51 -21.53
CA ALA A 753 -11.32 -15.83 -22.65
C ALA A 753 -12.09 -16.39 -23.86
N GLY A 754 -12.65 -15.51 -24.69
CA GLY A 754 -13.26 -15.89 -25.96
C GLY A 754 -13.37 -14.75 -26.97
N PRO A 755 -13.26 -15.05 -28.29
CA PRO A 755 -13.74 -14.13 -29.32
C PRO A 755 -15.28 -14.17 -29.35
N TYR A 756 -15.90 -13.31 -28.55
CA TYR A 756 -17.36 -13.15 -28.50
C TYR A 756 -17.88 -12.37 -29.69
N ARG A 757 -18.95 -12.88 -30.31
CA ARG A 757 -19.64 -12.23 -31.44
C ARG A 757 -20.96 -11.62 -30.98
N HIS A 758 -21.13 -10.33 -31.22
CA HIS A 758 -22.34 -9.59 -30.88
C HIS A 758 -22.72 -8.57 -31.97
N THR A 759 -24.01 -8.30 -32.09
CA THR A 759 -24.49 -7.09 -32.76
C THR A 759 -24.24 -5.89 -31.86
N THR A 760 -23.31 -5.02 -32.24
CA THR A 760 -23.05 -3.75 -31.55
C THR A 760 -23.74 -2.60 -32.26
N THR A 761 -24.22 -1.63 -31.48
CA THR A 761 -24.82 -0.38 -31.94
C THR A 761 -23.85 0.77 -31.70
N SER A 762 -23.88 1.82 -32.53
CA SER A 762 -23.22 3.09 -32.19
C SER A 762 -23.95 4.31 -32.76
N THR A 763 -23.88 5.43 -32.05
CA THR A 763 -24.50 6.69 -32.45
C THR A 763 -23.82 7.94 -31.88
N THR A 764 -23.99 9.08 -32.55
CA THR A 764 -23.71 10.44 -32.04
C THR A 764 -24.97 11.20 -31.62
N GLY A 765 -26.15 10.62 -31.77
CA GLY A 765 -27.45 11.19 -31.37
C GLY A 765 -27.98 10.64 -30.04
N GLU A 766 -29.10 11.19 -29.56
CA GLU A 766 -29.71 10.77 -28.29
C GLU A 766 -30.20 9.31 -28.34
N ILE A 767 -29.98 8.61 -27.23
CA ILE A 767 -30.47 7.26 -26.94
C ILE A 767 -31.49 7.37 -25.79
N GLY A 768 -32.59 6.64 -25.87
CA GLY A 768 -33.57 6.55 -24.79
C GLY A 768 -34.12 5.13 -24.64
N PHE A 769 -34.34 4.71 -23.39
CA PHE A 769 -34.94 3.42 -23.05
C PHE A 769 -35.53 3.43 -21.64
N ARG A 770 -36.14 2.31 -21.24
CA ARG A 770 -36.64 2.04 -19.90
C ARG A 770 -35.97 0.80 -19.33
N VAL A 771 -35.79 0.79 -18.02
CA VAL A 771 -35.37 -0.40 -17.25
C VAL A 771 -36.24 -0.56 -16.01
N SER A 772 -36.38 -1.80 -15.56
CA SER A 772 -37.05 -2.21 -14.34
C SER A 772 -36.05 -2.26 -13.18
N VAL A 773 -36.46 -1.79 -12.01
CA VAL A 773 -35.61 -1.70 -10.81
C VAL A 773 -36.41 -2.04 -9.57
N ASP A 774 -35.74 -2.46 -8.49
CA ASP A 774 -36.43 -2.73 -7.22
C ASP A 774 -36.95 -1.41 -6.63
N PRO A 775 -38.26 -1.24 -6.31
CA PRO A 775 -38.74 -0.02 -5.64
C PRO A 775 -38.07 0.26 -4.29
N ASN A 776 -37.48 -0.74 -3.64
CA ASN A 776 -36.73 -0.63 -2.39
C ASN A 776 -35.21 -0.40 -2.60
N ASN A 777 -34.77 -0.07 -3.81
CA ASN A 777 -33.36 0.14 -4.09
C ASN A 777 -32.76 1.33 -3.32
N SER A 778 -31.48 1.22 -2.98
CA SER A 778 -30.66 2.31 -2.43
C SER A 778 -29.77 2.98 -3.49
N GLY A 779 -30.22 2.98 -4.75
CA GLY A 779 -29.45 3.36 -5.94
C GLY A 779 -29.48 2.26 -7.01
N VAL A 780 -29.03 2.59 -8.22
CA VAL A 780 -29.00 1.64 -9.36
C VAL A 780 -27.71 1.79 -10.15
N ARG A 781 -27.01 0.68 -10.40
CA ARG A 781 -25.90 0.61 -11.37
C ARG A 781 -26.45 0.30 -12.75
N LEU A 782 -26.11 1.11 -13.74
CA LEU A 782 -26.19 0.72 -15.16
C LEU A 782 -24.82 0.22 -15.58
N ARG A 783 -24.74 -1.06 -15.98
CA ARG A 783 -23.56 -1.61 -16.67
C ARG A 783 -23.81 -1.64 -18.17
N ARG A 784 -22.83 -1.24 -18.98
CA ARG A 784 -22.87 -1.30 -20.44
C ARG A 784 -21.81 -2.27 -20.93
N LEU A 785 -22.18 -3.15 -21.85
CA LEU A 785 -21.23 -3.86 -22.70
C LEU A 785 -21.02 -3.02 -23.97
N SER A 786 -19.80 -2.57 -24.24
CA SER A 786 -19.46 -1.63 -25.31
C SER A 786 -18.30 -2.09 -26.20
N ASP A 787 -18.16 -1.43 -27.35
CA ASP A 787 -17.01 -1.54 -28.26
C ASP A 787 -16.03 -0.41 -27.96
N GLN A 788 -14.97 -0.72 -27.21
CA GLN A 788 -14.01 0.28 -26.70
C GLN A 788 -12.93 0.70 -27.71
N ALA A 789 -13.06 0.42 -29.01
CA ALA A 789 -12.05 0.78 -30.01
C ALA A 789 -11.79 2.30 -30.17
N ALA A 790 -12.71 3.13 -29.69
CA ALA A 790 -12.55 4.57 -29.54
C ALA A 790 -12.55 4.94 -28.05
N SER A 791 -11.48 5.60 -27.62
CA SER A 791 -11.32 6.23 -26.30
C SER A 791 -12.22 7.47 -26.13
N HIS A 792 -12.39 7.94 -24.91
CA HIS A 792 -13.18 9.14 -24.55
C HIS A 792 -14.65 9.12 -25.01
N GLN A 793 -15.26 7.93 -25.13
CA GLN A 793 -16.72 7.84 -25.30
C GLN A 793 -17.40 8.44 -24.06
N ALA A 794 -18.30 9.41 -24.25
CA ALA A 794 -18.99 10.08 -23.16
C ALA A 794 -20.46 10.43 -23.49
N VAL A 795 -21.35 10.21 -22.52
CA VAL A 795 -22.76 10.63 -22.58
C VAL A 795 -23.16 11.35 -21.31
N ARG A 796 -23.99 12.38 -21.45
CA ARG A 796 -24.78 12.96 -20.36
C ARG A 796 -25.94 12.02 -20.03
N VAL A 797 -26.04 11.60 -18.78
CA VAL A 797 -27.07 10.68 -18.28
C VAL A 797 -28.24 11.47 -17.69
N ARG A 798 -29.45 11.18 -18.17
CA ARG A 798 -30.70 11.72 -17.61
C ARG A 798 -31.64 10.60 -17.21
N VAL A 799 -32.15 10.65 -15.98
CA VAL A 799 -33.08 9.68 -15.40
C VAL A 799 -34.39 10.38 -15.07
N ASN A 800 -35.49 9.89 -15.64
CA ASN A 800 -36.84 10.46 -15.48
C ASN A 800 -36.91 11.98 -15.81
N GLY A 801 -36.03 12.44 -16.70
CA GLY A 801 -35.94 13.85 -17.13
C GLY A 801 -34.99 14.73 -16.31
N ARG A 802 -34.49 14.27 -15.16
CA ARG A 802 -33.45 14.95 -14.38
C ARG A 802 -32.06 14.54 -14.87
N GLU A 803 -31.11 15.46 -14.84
CA GLU A 803 -29.69 15.17 -15.09
C GLU A 803 -29.05 14.51 -13.87
N VAL A 804 -28.25 13.47 -14.10
CA VAL A 804 -27.55 12.71 -13.04
C VAL A 804 -26.05 13.00 -13.07
N GLY A 805 -25.45 12.99 -14.27
CA GLY A 805 -24.01 13.21 -14.44
C GLY A 805 -23.54 12.88 -15.86
N ILE A 806 -22.23 12.75 -16.02
CA ILE A 806 -21.58 12.30 -17.27
C ILE A 806 -21.07 10.88 -17.05
N TRP A 807 -21.42 9.96 -17.95
CA TRP A 807 -20.78 8.66 -18.05
C TRP A 807 -19.68 8.76 -19.10
N SER A 808 -18.43 8.80 -18.64
CA SER A 808 -17.23 8.79 -19.47
C SER A 808 -16.50 7.44 -19.41
N GLN A 809 -15.99 6.97 -20.53
CA GLN A 809 -14.90 5.99 -20.60
C GLN A 809 -13.72 6.63 -21.36
N PRO A 810 -12.70 7.16 -20.64
CA PRO A 810 -11.51 7.74 -21.26
C PRO A 810 -10.60 6.70 -21.93
N LEU A 811 -10.54 5.46 -21.44
CA LEU A 811 -9.72 4.41 -22.06
C LEU A 811 -10.32 3.94 -23.38
N GLY A 812 -9.45 3.43 -24.26
CA GLY A 812 -9.86 2.76 -25.49
C GLY A 812 -8.85 1.71 -25.91
N ASN A 813 -9.35 0.61 -26.43
CA ASN A 813 -8.59 -0.59 -26.75
C ASN A 813 -9.01 -1.14 -28.13
N ARG A 814 -8.05 -1.24 -29.05
CA ARG A 814 -8.28 -1.76 -30.41
C ARG A 814 -8.02 -3.26 -30.55
N SER A 815 -7.36 -3.87 -29.56
CA SER A 815 -7.05 -5.29 -29.52
C SER A 815 -8.16 -6.05 -28.80
N HIS A 816 -8.44 -5.71 -27.54
CA HIS A 816 -9.50 -6.29 -26.73
C HIS A 816 -10.68 -5.31 -26.68
N ARG A 817 -11.55 -5.42 -27.69
CA ARG A 817 -12.56 -4.38 -27.96
C ARG A 817 -13.82 -4.50 -27.11
N TRP A 818 -14.05 -5.61 -26.42
CA TRP A 818 -15.18 -5.70 -25.49
C TRP A 818 -14.79 -5.14 -24.13
N LEU A 819 -15.68 -4.30 -23.62
CA LEU A 819 -15.54 -3.64 -22.33
C LEU A 819 -16.89 -3.68 -21.61
N GLU A 820 -16.89 -4.11 -20.35
CA GLU A 820 -17.96 -3.79 -19.42
C GLU A 820 -17.58 -2.59 -18.55
N ASP A 821 -18.31 -1.49 -18.69
CA ASP A 821 -18.18 -0.30 -17.85
C ASP A 821 -19.49 0.04 -17.12
N GLY A 822 -19.43 0.88 -16.08
CA GLY A 822 -20.54 1.12 -15.18
C GLY A 822 -20.71 2.58 -14.76
N PHE A 823 -21.98 2.99 -14.63
CA PHE A 823 -22.42 4.28 -14.11
C PHE A 823 -23.44 4.07 -12.99
N ASP A 824 -23.16 4.62 -11.82
CA ASP A 824 -24.03 4.54 -10.65
C ASP A 824 -25.00 5.73 -10.62
N ILE A 825 -26.27 5.43 -10.36
CA ILE A 825 -27.34 6.41 -10.23
C ILE A 825 -27.71 6.48 -8.74
N PRO A 826 -27.54 7.65 -8.07
CA PRO A 826 -27.87 7.84 -6.66
C PRO A 826 -29.34 7.52 -6.33
N ALA A 827 -29.56 7.11 -5.08
CA ALA A 827 -30.89 6.75 -4.57
C ALA A 827 -31.95 7.85 -4.78
N GLU A 828 -31.55 9.12 -4.80
CA GLU A 828 -32.45 10.26 -4.98
C GLU A 828 -33.11 10.35 -6.37
N PHE A 829 -32.61 9.61 -7.37
CA PHE A 829 -33.24 9.46 -8.69
C PHE A 829 -34.09 8.19 -8.83
N THR A 830 -33.90 7.20 -7.94
CA THR A 830 -34.33 5.81 -8.15
C THR A 830 -35.22 5.24 -7.04
N ARG A 831 -35.14 5.75 -5.81
CA ARG A 831 -35.89 5.27 -4.63
C ARG A 831 -37.39 5.33 -4.87
N GLY A 832 -38.11 4.25 -4.52
CA GLY A 832 -39.56 4.15 -4.70
C GLY A 832 -40.03 3.98 -6.15
N ARG A 833 -39.12 3.86 -7.13
CA ARG A 833 -39.45 3.62 -8.54
C ARG A 833 -39.35 2.13 -8.85
N SER A 834 -40.32 1.57 -9.56
CA SER A 834 -40.22 0.23 -10.16
C SER A 834 -39.64 0.24 -11.58
N SER A 835 -39.55 1.42 -12.21
CA SER A 835 -38.95 1.59 -13.53
C SER A 835 -38.33 2.99 -13.67
N LEU A 836 -37.22 3.08 -14.39
CA LEU A 836 -36.52 4.30 -14.75
C LEU A 836 -36.65 4.53 -16.26
N ARG A 837 -36.97 5.76 -16.68
CA ARG A 837 -36.75 6.20 -18.07
C ARG A 837 -35.35 6.81 -18.16
N VAL A 838 -34.44 6.13 -18.86
CA VAL A 838 -33.07 6.57 -19.10
C VAL A 838 -33.00 7.30 -20.44
N ARG A 839 -32.27 8.41 -20.50
CA ARG A 839 -31.79 9.05 -21.73
C ARG A 839 -30.29 9.28 -21.63
N LEU A 840 -29.59 8.99 -22.71
CA LEU A 840 -28.15 9.20 -22.86
C LEU A 840 -27.95 10.14 -24.05
N SER A 841 -27.37 11.31 -23.82
CA SER A 841 -27.07 12.30 -24.86
C SER A 841 -25.55 12.36 -25.03
N PRO A 842 -24.97 11.93 -26.18
CA PRO A 842 -23.54 12.03 -26.42
C PRO A 842 -22.99 13.44 -26.17
N VAL A 843 -21.83 13.52 -25.52
CA VAL A 843 -21.16 14.80 -25.25
C VAL A 843 -20.58 15.36 -26.56
N GLU A 844 -20.62 16.67 -26.72
CA GLU A 844 -20.09 17.34 -27.91
C GLU A 844 -18.59 17.02 -28.10
N GLY A 845 -18.20 16.65 -29.32
CA GLY A 845 -16.83 16.24 -29.64
C GLY A 845 -16.46 14.81 -29.23
N ALA A 846 -17.28 14.11 -28.43
CA ALA A 846 -17.03 12.71 -28.11
C ALA A 846 -17.25 11.81 -29.36
N PRO A 847 -16.49 10.70 -29.50
CA PRO A 847 -16.75 9.71 -30.55
C PRO A 847 -18.09 9.00 -30.33
N PRO A 848 -18.62 8.30 -31.37
CA PRO A 848 -19.91 7.62 -31.29
C PRO A 848 -20.00 6.70 -30.07
N TRP A 849 -21.03 6.90 -29.25
CA TRP A 849 -21.32 6.06 -28.10
C TRP A 849 -21.75 4.68 -28.58
N SER A 850 -21.00 3.64 -28.19
CA SER A 850 -21.27 2.26 -28.58
C SER A 850 -21.91 1.46 -27.45
N ALA A 851 -22.78 0.51 -27.81
CA ALA A 851 -23.34 -0.45 -26.87
C ALA A 851 -23.85 -1.71 -27.59
N VAL A 852 -23.64 -2.87 -26.95
CA VAL A 852 -24.31 -4.15 -27.24
C VAL A 852 -25.51 -4.35 -26.31
N ARG A 853 -25.34 -3.98 -25.02
CA ARG A 853 -26.28 -4.27 -23.94
C ARG A 853 -26.17 -3.22 -22.84
N TYR A 854 -27.31 -2.90 -22.21
CA TYR A 854 -27.36 -2.30 -20.88
C TYR A 854 -27.96 -3.29 -19.88
N THR A 855 -27.36 -3.42 -18.70
CA THR A 855 -27.90 -4.22 -17.58
C THR A 855 -28.10 -3.29 -16.39
N ALA A 856 -29.31 -3.29 -15.82
CA ALA A 856 -29.63 -2.55 -14.62
C ALA A 856 -29.47 -3.46 -13.40
N PHE A 857 -28.73 -3.01 -12.40
CA PHE A 857 -28.60 -3.66 -11.11
C PHE A 857 -29.11 -2.72 -10.02
N SER A 858 -29.97 -3.22 -9.14
CA SER A 858 -30.44 -2.47 -7.97
C SER A 858 -29.59 -2.82 -6.75
N TYR A 859 -29.16 -1.80 -6.00
CA TYR A 859 -28.55 -2.00 -4.68
C TYR A 859 -29.64 -2.36 -3.65
N THR A 860 -29.33 -3.33 -2.79
CA THR A 860 -30.24 -3.94 -1.81
C THR A 860 -29.63 -3.92 -0.41
N GLY A 861 -30.47 -3.78 0.62
CA GLY A 861 -30.02 -3.74 2.02
C GLY A 861 -29.73 -2.32 2.55
N GLY A 862 -30.43 -1.31 2.03
CA GLY A 862 -30.58 -0.01 2.69
C GLY A 862 -31.83 0.04 3.57
N ARG A 863 -31.65 0.22 4.88
CA ARG A 863 -32.64 0.70 5.83
C ARG A 863 -31.95 1.59 6.85
#